data_AF-A0A1Q7KEX5-F1
#
_entry.id   AF-A0A1Q7KEX5-F1
#
_cell.length_a   1.000
_cell.length_b   1.000
_cell.length_c   1.000
_cell.angle_alpha   90.00
_cell.angle_beta   90.00
_cell.angle_gamma   90.00
#
_symmetry.space_group_name_H-M   'P 1'
#
loop_
_entity.id
_entity.type
_entity.pdbx_description
1 polymer ?
#
loop_
_entity_poly.entity_id
_entity_poly.type
_entity_poly.pdbx_seq_one_letter_code
_entity_poly.pdbx_strand_id
1 'polypeptide(L)'
;MKSFRVLLYVAVVVSLGACASGGGNNSTVAPIPDPRVGLKPGLKDAGKAAWNLNLINSTPPSEKFVGSTNSDLSFYKNYVIQGNYNGFEVWDITRPSSPALKVGYYCPASQSDVSVFRNLLFVSGEGQGGRLDCTSAGVHDSVSHDRLRGIRIFDLSDVANPKYIANVQTCRGSHTHTVVIDPNDSANVYVYISGSAPVRSPTELPGCVRQSPDSNPNSSLFRIEVIKVPLAAPQQAAVVSSARIFDSLTAPPTHAEMPQDVAEAARVADSARTHGGFTAKAFGMEHVLWPGLVNPLLDSVARSNGRTAATAADSAALRTNIQTIVDRMFGVNQPRTGPAPGPNQCHDITVYPAIGLAGGACGGYGMLLDISDAAHPRRIGAVADSNFSYWHSATFNNDGTKLLFSDEWGGGGQPKCRDYDKPQWGADAIFTVSDRRMTFQSYYKMLAPQTANENCVAHNGSLIPVPGRDIMVQAWYQGGISVFDWTDAAHPKEIAFFDRGPVDGTKPVGGGSWSAYWYNGYIYSSEIARGLDVFELQPSGLLSRNEIEAAKLVHFDYFNTQDQPKITWPATFVLARAYVDQLERSNGLSVERVKLVRQELARAEKSQGQARRDALSQLASSLGQDAASSSDQAKVRKLTGVLTELANTAATGAQ
;
A
#
# COMPACT_ATOMS: atom_id res chain seq x y z
N MET A 1 -65.42 -34.67 -4.04
CA MET A 1 -64.80 -33.65 -3.17
C MET A 1 -63.65 -33.01 -3.93
N LYS A 2 -63.66 -31.68 -3.98
CA LYS A 2 -62.83 -30.82 -4.83
C LYS A 2 -61.34 -30.98 -4.48
N SER A 3 -60.46 -31.02 -5.49
CA SER A 3 -59.20 -30.29 -5.37
C SER A 3 -58.64 -29.91 -6.74
N PHE A 4 -58.26 -28.64 -6.82
CA PHE A 4 -57.88 -27.88 -8.00
C PHE A 4 -56.56 -28.35 -8.62
N ARG A 5 -56.51 -28.43 -9.95
CA ARG A 5 -55.26 -28.38 -10.73
C ARG A 5 -55.01 -26.92 -11.10
N VAL A 6 -53.89 -26.35 -10.64
CA VAL A 6 -53.34 -25.11 -11.17
C VAL A 6 -52.04 -25.47 -11.88
N LEU A 7 -52.02 -25.25 -13.20
CA LEU A 7 -50.82 -25.27 -14.03
C LEU A 7 -49.98 -24.03 -13.67
N LEU A 8 -48.70 -24.24 -13.29
CA LEU A 8 -47.70 -23.19 -13.34
C LEU A 8 -46.90 -23.34 -14.64
N TYR A 9 -47.00 -22.33 -15.52
CA TYR A 9 -46.13 -22.18 -16.68
C TYR A 9 -44.74 -21.75 -16.22
N VAL A 10 -43.72 -22.57 -16.49
CA VAL A 10 -42.31 -22.19 -16.39
C VAL A 10 -41.94 -21.51 -17.70
N ALA A 11 -41.76 -20.20 -17.67
CA ALA A 11 -41.16 -19.46 -18.78
C ALA A 11 -39.64 -19.60 -18.70
N VAL A 12 -39.07 -20.50 -19.50
CA VAL A 12 -37.62 -20.57 -19.75
C VAL A 12 -37.27 -19.45 -20.73
N VAL A 13 -36.63 -18.39 -20.23
CA VAL A 13 -36.01 -17.38 -21.10
C VAL A 13 -34.62 -17.88 -21.46
N VAL A 14 -34.51 -18.48 -22.64
CA VAL A 14 -33.22 -18.78 -23.29
C VAL A 14 -32.68 -17.47 -23.86
N SER A 15 -31.63 -16.94 -23.23
CA SER A 15 -30.89 -15.78 -23.74
C SER A 15 -29.94 -16.24 -24.85
N LEU A 16 -30.37 -16.10 -26.11
CA LEU A 16 -29.49 -16.26 -27.27
C LEU A 16 -28.55 -15.05 -27.35
N GLY A 17 -27.24 -15.34 -27.35
CA GLY A 17 -26.18 -14.36 -27.48
C GLY A 17 -26.24 -13.63 -28.82
N ALA A 18 -26.26 -12.29 -28.75
CA ALA A 18 -25.97 -11.43 -29.87
C ALA A 18 -24.61 -10.77 -29.64
N CYS A 19 -23.65 -11.10 -30.49
CA CYS A 19 -22.43 -10.32 -30.66
C CYS A 19 -22.82 -8.91 -31.10
N ALA A 20 -22.52 -7.91 -30.26
CA ALA A 20 -22.59 -6.50 -30.62
C ALA A 20 -21.38 -5.77 -30.03
N SER A 21 -20.77 -4.99 -30.91
CA SER A 21 -19.60 -4.14 -30.75
C SER A 21 -19.64 -3.17 -29.56
N GLY A 22 -18.59 -3.20 -28.72
CA GLY A 22 -17.91 -1.99 -28.20
C GLY A 22 -18.70 -0.96 -27.39
N GLY A 23 -19.71 -1.34 -26.61
CA GLY A 23 -20.34 -0.46 -25.62
C GLY A 23 -19.77 -0.72 -24.22
N GLY A 24 -19.07 0.26 -23.64
CA GLY A 24 -18.67 0.20 -22.22
C GLY A 24 -19.89 0.13 -21.30
N ASN A 25 -19.73 -0.47 -20.13
CA ASN A 25 -20.78 -0.52 -19.11
C ASN A 25 -20.99 0.89 -18.53
N ASN A 26 -22.03 1.60 -18.97
CA ASN A 26 -22.33 2.97 -18.51
C ASN A 26 -22.87 3.04 -17.06
N SER A 27 -22.85 1.95 -16.30
CA SER A 27 -23.25 1.98 -14.89
C SER A 27 -22.40 2.96 -14.08
N THR A 28 -23.06 3.81 -13.30
CA THR A 28 -22.44 4.73 -12.32
C THR A 28 -22.57 4.24 -10.87
N VAL A 29 -23.15 3.06 -10.70
CA VAL A 29 -23.48 2.46 -9.41
C VAL A 29 -22.74 1.13 -9.29
N ALA A 30 -22.17 0.89 -8.10
CA ALA A 30 -21.57 -0.39 -7.77
C ALA A 30 -22.63 -1.51 -7.83
N PRO A 31 -22.27 -2.74 -8.21
CA PRO A 31 -23.22 -3.84 -8.28
C PRO A 31 -23.87 -4.13 -6.92
N ILE A 32 -25.19 -4.36 -6.91
CA ILE A 32 -25.97 -4.72 -5.72
C ILE A 32 -26.85 -5.93 -6.07
N PRO A 33 -26.79 -7.06 -5.33
CA PRO A 33 -25.89 -7.30 -4.19
C PRO A 33 -24.40 -7.29 -4.59
N ASP A 34 -23.51 -7.04 -3.62
CA ASP A 34 -22.06 -7.01 -3.88
C ASP A 34 -21.57 -8.41 -4.30
N PRO A 35 -21.00 -8.58 -5.50
CA PRO A 35 -20.63 -9.88 -6.05
C PRO A 35 -19.40 -10.50 -5.37
N ARG A 36 -18.70 -9.76 -4.50
CA ARG A 36 -17.59 -10.27 -3.68
C ARG A 36 -18.08 -11.16 -2.54
N VAL A 37 -19.34 -11.01 -2.13
CA VAL A 37 -19.90 -11.78 -1.01
C VAL A 37 -20.16 -13.23 -1.43
N GLY A 38 -19.56 -14.17 -0.69
CA GLY A 38 -19.80 -15.61 -0.86
C GLY A 38 -19.01 -16.25 -2.02
N LEU A 39 -17.91 -15.62 -2.45
CA LEU A 39 -17.01 -16.20 -3.44
C LEU A 39 -16.46 -17.57 -2.97
N LYS A 40 -16.37 -18.51 -3.91
CA LYS A 40 -15.81 -19.85 -3.64
C LYS A 40 -14.37 -19.75 -3.12
N PRO A 41 -14.00 -20.42 -2.02
CA PRO A 41 -12.62 -20.44 -1.54
C PRO A 41 -11.70 -21.25 -2.48
N GLY A 42 -10.40 -20.97 -2.43
CA GLY A 42 -9.37 -21.76 -3.08
C GLY A 42 -8.07 -20.98 -3.33
N LEU A 43 -6.92 -21.62 -3.08
CA LEU A 43 -5.62 -21.00 -3.38
C LEU A 43 -5.45 -20.72 -4.88
N LYS A 44 -5.79 -21.66 -5.76
CA LYS A 44 -5.59 -21.51 -7.22
C LYS A 44 -6.89 -21.28 -8.00
N ASP A 45 -8.01 -21.81 -7.50
CA ASP A 45 -9.28 -21.87 -8.20
C ASP A 45 -10.41 -21.08 -7.52
N ALA A 46 -10.08 -20.16 -6.60
CA ALA A 46 -11.06 -19.29 -5.95
C ALA A 46 -12.02 -18.63 -6.96
N GLY A 47 -13.26 -18.45 -6.52
CA GLY A 47 -14.22 -17.59 -7.21
C GLY A 47 -13.68 -16.17 -7.32
N LYS A 48 -14.08 -15.44 -8.36
CA LYS A 48 -13.62 -14.09 -8.66
C LYS A 48 -14.81 -13.16 -8.87
N ALA A 49 -14.68 -11.93 -8.43
CA ALA A 49 -15.60 -10.85 -8.76
C ALA A 49 -14.81 -9.65 -9.27
N ALA A 50 -15.35 -8.95 -10.26
CA ALA A 50 -14.75 -7.74 -10.80
C ALA A 50 -15.81 -6.75 -11.24
N TRP A 51 -15.53 -5.47 -11.06
CA TRP A 51 -16.35 -4.37 -11.56
C TRP A 51 -15.44 -3.26 -12.09
N ASN A 52 -15.62 -2.85 -13.34
CA ASN A 52 -14.81 -1.85 -14.05
C ASN A 52 -13.29 -2.15 -14.10
N LEU A 53 -12.90 -3.39 -13.80
CA LEU A 53 -11.53 -3.90 -13.87
C LEU A 53 -11.55 -5.25 -14.58
N ASN A 54 -10.50 -5.51 -15.37
CA ASN A 54 -10.29 -6.78 -16.03
C ASN A 54 -8.97 -7.39 -15.55
N LEU A 55 -9.00 -8.59 -14.98
CA LEU A 55 -7.79 -9.37 -14.72
C LEU A 55 -7.30 -9.95 -16.05
N ILE A 56 -6.20 -9.42 -16.58
CA ILE A 56 -5.66 -9.84 -17.87
C ILE A 56 -4.63 -10.96 -17.74
N ASN A 57 -3.96 -11.08 -16.60
CA ASN A 57 -3.00 -12.14 -16.33
C ASN A 57 -2.83 -12.40 -14.82
N SER A 58 -2.54 -13.65 -14.46
CA SER A 58 -2.17 -14.07 -13.10
C SER A 58 -1.00 -15.05 -13.22
N THR A 59 0.21 -14.59 -12.90
CA THR A 59 1.45 -15.38 -13.01
C THR A 59 1.84 -15.92 -11.64
N PRO A 60 1.99 -17.25 -11.46
CA PRO A 60 2.40 -17.83 -10.19
C PRO A 60 3.86 -17.50 -9.84
N PRO A 61 4.25 -17.55 -8.56
CA PRO A 61 5.64 -17.41 -8.16
C PRO A 61 6.51 -18.49 -8.80
N SER A 62 7.79 -18.21 -9.03
CA SER A 62 8.72 -19.25 -9.50
C SER A 62 9.06 -20.26 -8.40
N GLU A 63 9.66 -21.39 -8.78
CA GLU A 63 9.82 -22.59 -7.94
C GLU A 63 10.36 -22.31 -6.52
N LYS A 64 11.38 -21.46 -6.38
CA LYS A 64 12.00 -21.13 -5.07
C LYS A 64 11.19 -20.15 -4.21
N PHE A 65 10.13 -19.59 -4.76
CA PHE A 65 9.30 -18.55 -4.16
C PHE A 65 7.88 -19.06 -3.84
N VAL A 66 7.49 -20.23 -4.36
CA VAL A 66 6.23 -20.90 -4.01
C VAL A 66 6.13 -21.15 -2.51
N GLY A 67 5.00 -20.76 -1.92
CA GLY A 67 4.73 -20.94 -0.48
C GLY A 67 5.43 -19.93 0.43
N SER A 68 6.18 -18.98 -0.15
CA SER A 68 6.73 -17.82 0.55
C SER A 68 5.89 -16.58 0.29
N THR A 69 5.91 -15.63 1.22
CA THR A 69 5.18 -14.37 1.12
C THR A 69 5.78 -13.46 0.05
N ASN A 70 4.99 -13.14 -0.97
CA ASN A 70 5.29 -12.01 -1.86
C ASN A 70 5.02 -10.70 -1.12
N SER A 71 5.91 -9.73 -1.32
CA SER A 71 5.86 -8.41 -0.71
C SER A 71 5.83 -7.32 -1.78
N ASP A 72 6.32 -6.12 -1.48
CA ASP A 72 6.04 -4.94 -2.30
C ASP A 72 6.63 -5.00 -3.73
N LEU A 73 6.17 -4.10 -4.61
CA LEU A 73 6.60 -3.96 -5.99
C LEU A 73 7.39 -2.66 -6.22
N SER A 74 8.33 -2.72 -7.15
CA SER A 74 8.91 -1.53 -7.80
C SER A 74 9.04 -1.77 -9.30
N PHE A 75 9.13 -0.68 -10.06
CA PHE A 75 9.14 -0.75 -11.51
C PHE A 75 10.39 -0.12 -12.11
N TYR A 76 10.89 -0.74 -13.17
CA TYR A 76 12.04 -0.26 -13.92
C TYR A 76 11.87 -0.59 -15.40
N LYS A 77 11.59 0.41 -16.22
CA LYS A 77 11.34 0.30 -17.66
C LYS A 77 10.21 -0.70 -17.94
N ASN A 78 10.53 -1.81 -18.61
CA ASN A 78 9.58 -2.88 -18.90
C ASN A 78 9.67 -4.03 -17.88
N TYR A 79 10.14 -3.76 -16.67
CA TYR A 79 10.26 -4.76 -15.61
C TYR A 79 9.45 -4.38 -14.37
N VAL A 80 8.81 -5.38 -13.79
CA VAL A 80 8.29 -5.34 -12.42
C VAL A 80 9.25 -6.15 -11.55
N ILE A 81 9.72 -5.56 -10.47
CA ILE A 81 10.50 -6.25 -9.44
C ILE A 81 9.55 -6.49 -8.29
N GLN A 82 9.34 -7.76 -7.96
CA GLN A 82 8.45 -8.22 -6.91
C GLN A 82 9.29 -8.73 -5.74
N GLY A 83 9.16 -8.08 -4.59
CA GLY A 83 9.73 -8.54 -3.34
C GLY A 83 9.12 -9.87 -2.90
N ASN A 84 9.90 -10.68 -2.19
CA ASN A 84 9.41 -11.88 -1.53
C ASN A 84 10.28 -12.18 -0.30
N TYR A 85 9.75 -12.81 0.75
CA TYR A 85 10.54 -13.12 1.95
C TYR A 85 11.77 -14.00 1.68
N ASN A 86 11.80 -14.71 0.54
CA ASN A 86 12.93 -15.47 0.01
C ASN A 86 13.90 -14.68 -0.89
N GLY A 87 13.66 -13.41 -1.20
CA GLY A 87 14.50 -12.57 -2.07
C GLY A 87 13.67 -11.62 -2.94
N PHE A 88 13.87 -11.65 -4.26
CA PHE A 88 13.01 -10.92 -5.20
C PHE A 88 12.93 -11.63 -6.56
N GLU A 89 11.85 -11.40 -7.27
CA GLU A 89 11.62 -11.86 -8.64
C GLU A 89 11.50 -10.67 -9.58
N VAL A 90 12.11 -10.75 -10.77
CA VAL A 90 11.99 -9.73 -11.80
C VAL A 90 11.21 -10.30 -12.97
N TRP A 91 10.13 -9.63 -13.34
CA TRP A 91 9.22 -10.02 -14.41
C TRP A 91 9.32 -9.03 -15.57
N ASP A 92 9.58 -9.53 -16.78
CA ASP A 92 9.47 -8.76 -18.02
C ASP A 92 8.00 -8.57 -18.38
N ILE A 93 7.55 -7.32 -18.37
CA ILE A 93 6.19 -6.89 -18.67
C ILE A 93 6.08 -6.17 -20.02
N THR A 94 7.03 -6.40 -20.94
CA THR A 94 6.89 -5.93 -22.34
C THR A 94 5.58 -6.39 -22.98
N ARG A 95 5.06 -7.55 -22.55
CA ARG A 95 3.69 -8.00 -22.82
C ARG A 95 2.94 -8.21 -21.49
N PRO A 96 2.19 -7.22 -20.99
CA PRO A 96 1.51 -7.31 -19.69
C PRO A 96 0.51 -8.46 -19.55
N SER A 97 -0.04 -8.95 -20.67
CA SER A 97 -0.90 -10.14 -20.71
C SER A 97 -0.16 -11.47 -20.60
N SER A 98 1.18 -11.46 -20.64
CA SER A 98 2.02 -12.65 -20.47
C SER A 98 3.40 -12.24 -19.92
N PRO A 99 3.47 -11.79 -18.65
CA PRO A 99 4.74 -11.49 -17.99
C PRO A 99 5.65 -12.72 -17.99
N ALA A 100 6.93 -12.52 -18.25
CA ALA A 100 7.93 -13.59 -18.27
C ALA A 100 8.95 -13.40 -17.15
N LEU A 101 9.28 -14.46 -16.41
CA LEU A 101 10.32 -14.40 -15.40
C LEU A 101 11.67 -14.08 -16.07
N LYS A 102 12.28 -12.97 -15.67
CA LYS A 102 13.62 -12.57 -16.11
C LYS A 102 14.69 -13.15 -15.19
N VAL A 103 14.51 -13.03 -13.88
CA VAL A 103 15.39 -13.62 -12.86
C VAL A 103 14.63 -13.77 -11.54
N GLY A 104 14.86 -14.88 -10.83
CA GLY A 104 14.48 -15.04 -9.43
C GLY A 104 15.73 -15.04 -8.55
N TYR A 105 15.99 -13.95 -7.85
CA TYR A 105 17.18 -13.81 -7.00
C TYR A 105 16.89 -14.31 -5.59
N TYR A 106 17.25 -15.55 -5.33
CA TYR A 106 17.03 -16.18 -4.02
C TYR A 106 18.05 -15.68 -2.99
N CYS A 107 17.59 -14.91 -2.03
CA CYS A 107 18.38 -14.36 -0.94
C CYS A 107 17.48 -14.01 0.26
N PRO A 108 17.12 -15.00 1.10
CA PRO A 108 16.14 -14.82 2.17
C PRO A 108 16.54 -13.76 3.19
N ALA A 109 15.55 -12.96 3.62
CA ALA A 109 15.71 -11.97 4.69
C ALA A 109 14.41 -11.59 5.41
N SER A 110 13.24 -12.02 4.91
CA SER A 110 11.92 -11.47 5.28
C SER A 110 11.76 -9.99 4.92
N GLN A 111 10.51 -9.54 4.80
CA GLN A 111 10.11 -8.27 4.21
C GLN A 111 10.48 -8.18 2.74
N SER A 112 11.75 -7.98 2.42
CA SER A 112 12.27 -7.86 1.05
C SER A 112 11.49 -6.89 0.16
N ASP A 113 10.88 -5.85 0.73
CA ASP A 113 10.32 -4.74 -0.04
C ASP A 113 11.42 -4.13 -0.90
N VAL A 114 11.04 -3.70 -2.10
CA VAL A 114 11.97 -3.29 -3.15
C VAL A 114 11.74 -1.85 -3.58
N SER A 115 12.82 -1.14 -3.91
CA SER A 115 12.78 0.15 -4.62
C SER A 115 13.93 0.26 -5.61
N VAL A 116 13.72 0.96 -6.72
CA VAL A 116 14.73 1.21 -7.73
C VAL A 116 15.03 2.70 -7.86
N PHE A 117 16.31 3.03 -7.95
CA PHE A 117 16.75 4.35 -8.39
C PHE A 117 17.84 4.21 -9.44
N ARG A 118 17.55 4.67 -10.66
CA ARG A 118 18.42 4.47 -11.84
C ARG A 118 18.74 2.98 -12.02
N ASN A 119 20.00 2.59 -11.88
CA ASN A 119 20.47 1.20 -11.97
C ASN A 119 20.66 0.54 -10.59
N LEU A 120 20.24 1.17 -9.49
CA LEU A 120 20.36 0.59 -8.16
C LEU A 120 19.02 0.01 -7.70
N LEU A 121 19.07 -1.19 -7.13
CA LEU A 121 17.93 -1.83 -6.46
C LEU A 121 18.23 -1.93 -4.95
N PHE A 122 17.29 -1.47 -4.15
CA PHE A 122 17.31 -1.53 -2.70
C PHE A 122 16.34 -2.61 -2.23
N VAL A 123 16.77 -3.46 -1.30
CA VAL A 123 15.94 -4.57 -0.78
C VAL A 123 16.01 -4.60 0.73
N SER A 124 14.85 -4.45 1.38
CA SER A 124 14.68 -4.52 2.83
C SER A 124 15.08 -5.88 3.39
N GLY A 125 15.68 -5.89 4.59
CA GLY A 125 15.93 -7.10 5.35
C GLY A 125 15.76 -6.86 6.83
N GLU A 126 14.83 -7.59 7.45
CA GLU A 126 14.51 -7.42 8.87
C GLU A 126 14.61 -8.70 9.68
N GLY A 127 14.26 -9.83 9.06
CA GLY A 127 14.10 -11.11 9.73
C GLY A 127 15.39 -11.58 10.38
N GLN A 128 15.24 -12.33 11.47
CA GLN A 128 16.41 -12.86 12.18
C GLN A 128 17.15 -13.92 11.35
N GLY A 129 16.48 -14.65 10.47
CA GLY A 129 17.13 -15.71 9.69
C GLY A 129 18.03 -15.25 8.54
N GLY A 130 17.93 -13.99 8.09
CA GLY A 130 18.61 -13.52 6.88
C GLY A 130 20.14 -13.46 7.02
N ARG A 131 20.86 -13.82 5.95
CA ARG A 131 22.34 -13.78 5.91
C ARG A 131 22.88 -12.72 4.94
N LEU A 132 24.08 -12.22 5.25
CA LEU A 132 24.86 -11.32 4.41
C LEU A 132 25.34 -11.98 3.11
N ASP A 133 25.54 -13.29 3.12
CA ASP A 133 26.04 -14.08 1.99
C ASP A 133 24.94 -14.68 1.10
N CYS A 134 23.66 -14.38 1.37
CA CYS A 134 22.49 -14.93 0.69
C CYS A 134 22.32 -16.47 0.75
N THR A 135 23.04 -17.18 1.62
CA THR A 135 22.91 -18.64 1.71
C THR A 135 21.62 -19.07 2.43
N SER A 136 21.14 -20.27 2.12
CA SER A 136 19.89 -20.83 2.67
C SER A 136 19.99 -21.39 4.09
N ALA A 137 21.20 -21.47 4.66
CA ALA A 137 21.43 -22.04 6.00
C ALA A 137 20.78 -21.20 7.12
N GLY A 138 20.50 -19.92 6.85
CA GLY A 138 19.94 -19.00 7.82
C GLY A 138 20.85 -18.70 9.02
N VAL A 139 20.34 -17.91 9.96
CA VAL A 139 21.00 -17.64 11.26
C VAL A 139 20.08 -18.05 12.40
N HIS A 140 20.60 -18.89 13.31
CA HIS A 140 19.86 -19.40 14.46
C HIS A 140 20.35 -18.87 15.80
N ASP A 141 21.60 -18.39 15.86
CA ASP A 141 22.16 -17.80 17.07
C ASP A 141 21.46 -16.50 17.44
N SER A 142 21.53 -16.10 18.70
CA SER A 142 21.00 -14.81 19.17
C SER A 142 21.87 -13.62 18.76
N VAL A 143 23.16 -13.85 18.51
CA VAL A 143 24.17 -12.88 18.07
C VAL A 143 24.97 -13.53 16.96
N SER A 144 25.06 -12.89 15.79
CA SER A 144 25.83 -13.40 14.66
C SER A 144 26.30 -12.27 13.75
N HIS A 145 27.56 -12.29 13.35
CA HIS A 145 28.11 -11.36 12.37
C HIS A 145 27.74 -11.72 10.92
N ASP A 146 27.19 -12.92 10.69
CA ASP A 146 26.71 -13.34 9.37
C ASP A 146 25.30 -12.82 9.06
N ARG A 147 24.57 -12.33 10.08
CA ARG A 147 23.17 -11.96 9.94
C ARG A 147 23.00 -10.59 9.26
N LEU A 148 22.18 -10.56 8.23
CA LEU A 148 21.70 -9.33 7.63
C LEU A 148 20.48 -8.80 8.38
N ARG A 149 20.57 -7.54 8.86
CA ARG A 149 19.41 -6.68 9.14
C ARG A 149 19.72 -5.26 8.70
N GLY A 150 18.95 -4.72 7.77
CA GLY A 150 19.15 -3.41 7.17
C GLY A 150 18.77 -3.39 5.69
N ILE A 151 19.53 -2.69 4.85
CA ILE A 151 19.28 -2.62 3.40
C ILE A 151 20.38 -3.33 2.61
N ARG A 152 19.95 -4.12 1.63
CA ARG A 152 20.83 -4.63 0.56
C ARG A 152 20.76 -3.69 -0.64
N ILE A 153 21.90 -3.45 -1.28
CA ILE A 153 22.02 -2.65 -2.50
C ILE A 153 22.56 -3.55 -3.61
N PHE A 154 21.87 -3.56 -4.74
CA PHE A 154 22.26 -4.29 -5.94
C PHE A 154 22.47 -3.32 -7.10
N ASP A 155 23.43 -3.62 -7.97
CA ASP A 155 23.54 -3.03 -9.30
C ASP A 155 22.70 -3.85 -10.29
N LEU A 156 21.72 -3.19 -10.90
CA LEU A 156 20.73 -3.70 -11.84
C LEU A 156 21.03 -3.25 -13.28
N SER A 157 22.27 -2.84 -13.58
CA SER A 157 22.70 -2.51 -14.96
C SER A 157 22.49 -3.68 -15.93
N ASP A 158 22.68 -4.91 -15.46
CA ASP A 158 22.24 -6.14 -16.14
C ASP A 158 21.13 -6.79 -15.31
N VAL A 159 19.88 -6.60 -15.72
CA VAL A 159 18.69 -7.12 -15.03
C VAL A 159 18.70 -8.66 -14.96
N ALA A 160 19.36 -9.35 -15.90
CA ALA A 160 19.46 -10.81 -15.86
C ALA A 160 20.43 -11.31 -14.77
N ASN A 161 21.40 -10.46 -14.39
CA ASN A 161 22.45 -10.80 -13.44
C ASN A 161 22.65 -9.67 -12.40
N PRO A 162 21.67 -9.42 -11.50
CA PRO A 162 21.80 -8.40 -10.46
C PRO A 162 23.04 -8.66 -9.60
N LYS A 163 23.88 -7.63 -9.40
CA LYS A 163 25.12 -7.76 -8.62
C LYS A 163 24.90 -7.21 -7.22
N TYR A 164 25.13 -8.02 -6.20
CA TYR A 164 25.10 -7.57 -4.81
C TYR A 164 26.37 -6.74 -4.52
N ILE A 165 26.22 -5.42 -4.36
CA ILE A 165 27.37 -4.50 -4.25
C ILE A 165 27.65 -4.06 -2.82
N ALA A 166 26.62 -3.91 -1.98
CA ALA A 166 26.78 -3.35 -0.66
C ALA A 166 25.59 -3.70 0.25
N ASN A 167 25.82 -3.65 1.56
CA ASN A 167 24.74 -3.66 2.53
C ASN A 167 25.00 -2.62 3.60
N VAL A 168 23.93 -2.06 4.16
CA VAL A 168 23.99 -1.14 5.29
C VAL A 168 23.24 -1.79 6.44
N GLN A 169 23.97 -2.19 7.48
CA GLN A 169 23.39 -2.78 8.68
C GLN A 169 22.75 -1.70 9.56
N THR A 170 21.56 -1.98 10.07
CA THR A 170 20.83 -1.09 10.97
C THR A 170 20.57 -1.78 12.30
N CYS A 171 20.36 -1.00 13.36
CA CYS A 171 20.15 -1.56 14.71
C CYS A 171 18.81 -2.30 14.85
N ARG A 172 17.87 -2.03 13.94
CA ARG A 172 16.52 -2.58 13.97
C ARG A 172 16.10 -3.29 12.69
N GLY A 173 16.97 -3.44 11.70
CA GLY A 173 16.61 -3.96 10.40
C GLY A 173 15.89 -2.93 9.54
N SER A 174 15.34 -3.39 8.42
CA SER A 174 14.51 -2.59 7.51
C SER A 174 13.21 -3.35 7.30
N HIS A 175 12.14 -2.94 8.00
CA HIS A 175 10.79 -3.46 7.80
C HIS A 175 10.31 -3.07 6.41
N THR A 176 10.29 -1.75 6.19
CA THR A 176 10.12 -1.11 4.88
C THR A 176 11.19 -0.03 4.72
N HIS A 177 11.30 0.51 3.51
CA HIS A 177 12.20 1.62 3.23
C HIS A 177 11.62 2.53 2.15
N THR A 178 12.13 3.76 2.11
CA THR A 178 11.74 4.76 1.12
C THR A 178 12.97 5.37 0.49
N VAL A 179 13.07 5.29 -0.84
CA VAL A 179 14.06 6.06 -1.61
C VAL A 179 13.66 7.53 -1.60
N VAL A 180 14.62 8.41 -1.36
CA VAL A 180 14.40 9.86 -1.28
C VAL A 180 15.37 10.57 -2.20
N ILE A 181 14.81 11.24 -3.21
CA ILE A 181 15.55 12.09 -4.13
C ILE A 181 15.62 13.49 -3.54
N ASP A 182 16.84 13.99 -3.33
CA ASP A 182 17.06 15.39 -2.94
C ASP A 182 17.21 16.24 -4.22
N PRO A 183 16.33 17.22 -4.48
CA PRO A 183 16.46 18.11 -5.63
C PRO A 183 17.77 18.90 -5.66
N ASN A 184 18.44 19.06 -4.51
CA ASN A 184 19.67 19.83 -4.34
C ASN A 184 20.94 18.96 -4.27
N ASP A 185 20.83 17.62 -4.28
CA ASP A 185 21.97 16.70 -4.22
C ASP A 185 21.83 15.59 -5.28
N SER A 186 22.22 15.88 -6.51
CA SER A 186 22.15 14.94 -7.64
C SER A 186 23.25 13.86 -7.64
N ALA A 187 24.25 14.00 -6.77
CA ALA A 187 25.37 13.08 -6.64
C ALA A 187 25.04 11.88 -5.73
N ASN A 188 23.97 12.00 -4.94
CA ASN A 188 23.58 11.01 -3.95
C ASN A 188 22.09 10.69 -4.07
N VAL A 189 21.71 9.56 -3.50
CA VAL A 189 20.31 9.26 -3.18
C VAL A 189 20.23 8.88 -1.71
N TYR A 190 19.12 9.19 -1.05
CA TYR A 190 18.91 8.88 0.34
C TYR A 190 17.91 7.74 0.49
N VAL A 191 17.98 7.01 1.59
CA VAL A 191 17.02 5.95 1.92
C VAL A 191 16.59 6.10 3.37
N TYR A 192 15.29 6.24 3.61
CA TYR A 192 14.69 6.28 4.94
C TYR A 192 14.33 4.88 5.36
N ILE A 193 14.84 4.46 6.52
CA ILE A 193 14.63 3.10 7.04
C ILE A 193 13.61 3.10 8.16
N SER A 194 12.57 2.32 7.96
CA SER A 194 11.58 1.96 8.96
C SER A 194 11.91 0.58 9.52
N GLY A 195 12.71 0.52 10.59
CA GLY A 195 13.03 -0.75 11.26
C GLY A 195 12.08 -1.07 12.41
N SER A 196 11.45 -2.24 12.40
CA SER A 196 10.48 -2.69 13.42
C SER A 196 11.05 -3.72 14.39
N ALA A 197 12.04 -4.51 13.96
CA ALA A 197 12.53 -5.59 14.79
C ALA A 197 13.26 -5.10 16.07
N PRO A 198 13.39 -5.98 17.09
CA PRO A 198 14.05 -5.62 18.35
C PRO A 198 15.47 -5.09 18.13
N VAL A 199 15.89 -4.14 18.98
CA VAL A 199 17.25 -3.59 18.95
C VAL A 199 18.27 -4.72 19.12
N ARG A 200 19.22 -4.82 18.20
CA ARG A 200 20.30 -5.82 18.21
C ARG A 200 21.20 -5.67 19.43
N SER A 201 21.86 -6.76 19.79
CA SER A 201 22.93 -6.70 20.80
C SER A 201 24.06 -5.80 20.30
N PRO A 202 24.67 -4.96 21.15
CA PRO A 202 25.87 -4.20 20.78
C PRO A 202 27.06 -5.11 20.45
N THR A 203 27.04 -6.39 20.87
CA THR A 203 28.04 -7.39 20.46
C THR A 203 27.83 -7.89 19.04
N GLU A 204 26.62 -7.76 18.50
CA GLU A 204 26.30 -8.11 17.12
C GLU A 204 26.60 -6.94 16.17
N LEU A 205 26.14 -5.75 16.55
CA LEU A 205 26.39 -4.50 15.84
C LEU A 205 26.70 -3.38 16.85
N PRO A 206 27.95 -2.89 16.90
CA PRO A 206 28.34 -1.81 17.80
C PRO A 206 27.46 -0.56 17.60
N GLY A 207 27.17 0.15 18.70
CA GLY A 207 26.38 1.39 18.68
C GLY A 207 24.86 1.18 18.86
N CYS A 208 24.38 -0.06 18.89
CA CYS A 208 22.97 -0.32 19.17
C CYS A 208 22.63 -0.23 20.66
N VAL A 209 21.62 0.57 20.98
CA VAL A 209 21.24 0.90 22.37
C VAL A 209 19.76 0.59 22.60
N ARG A 210 19.49 -0.40 23.45
CA ARG A 210 18.13 -0.83 23.85
C ARG A 210 17.70 -0.18 25.17
N GLN A 211 17.64 1.14 25.21
CA GLN A 211 17.17 1.92 26.36
C GLN A 211 16.07 2.89 25.93
N SER A 212 15.23 3.35 26.87
CA SER A 212 14.25 4.41 26.57
C SER A 212 14.97 5.68 26.09
N PRO A 213 14.45 6.43 25.11
CA PRO A 213 14.99 7.74 24.73
C PRO A 213 15.13 8.69 25.92
N ASP A 214 14.21 8.65 26.88
CA ASP A 214 14.25 9.48 28.09
C ASP A 214 15.47 9.18 28.97
N SER A 215 15.95 7.93 28.94
CA SER A 215 17.11 7.49 29.70
C SER A 215 18.41 7.60 28.91
N ASN A 216 18.34 7.53 27.59
CA ASN A 216 19.51 7.60 26.72
C ASN A 216 19.16 8.23 25.37
N PRO A 217 19.70 9.42 25.06
CA PRO A 217 19.43 10.13 23.80
C PRO A 217 20.00 9.41 22.57
N ASN A 218 20.89 8.43 22.75
CA ASN A 218 21.44 7.59 21.68
C ASN A 218 20.63 6.31 21.44
N SER A 219 19.45 6.16 22.06
CA SER A 219 18.56 5.01 21.88
C SER A 219 18.34 4.67 20.40
N SER A 220 18.39 3.38 20.07
CA SER A 220 18.06 2.88 18.73
C SER A 220 16.55 2.79 18.46
N LEU A 221 15.73 3.12 19.45
CA LEU A 221 14.27 3.25 19.33
C LEU A 221 13.93 4.71 18.93
N PHE A 222 12.71 4.96 18.42
CA PHE A 222 12.17 6.30 18.19
C PHE A 222 12.99 7.15 17.21
N ARG A 223 13.40 6.57 16.09
CA ARG A 223 14.13 7.30 15.03
C ARG A 223 13.92 6.66 13.66
N ILE A 224 14.10 7.47 12.62
CA ILE A 224 14.35 6.99 11.26
C ILE A 224 15.86 6.98 11.06
N GLU A 225 16.42 5.87 10.57
CA GLU A 225 17.81 5.85 10.11
C GLU A 225 17.84 6.32 8.64
N VAL A 226 18.65 7.34 8.36
CA VAL A 226 18.80 7.90 7.01
C VAL A 226 20.11 7.43 6.43
N ILE A 227 20.04 6.67 5.35
CA ILE A 227 21.20 6.18 4.62
C ILE A 227 21.48 7.14 3.46
N LYS A 228 22.72 7.56 3.30
CA LYS A 228 23.20 8.26 2.11
C LYS A 228 23.91 7.27 1.21
N VAL A 229 23.57 7.25 -0.07
CA VAL A 229 24.15 6.37 -1.09
C VAL A 229 24.81 7.22 -2.17
N PRO A 230 26.15 7.29 -2.19
CA PRO A 230 26.88 7.97 -3.26
C PRO A 230 26.70 7.23 -4.58
N LEU A 231 26.15 7.89 -5.61
CA LEU A 231 25.82 7.21 -6.87
C LEU A 231 27.06 6.75 -7.65
N ALA A 232 28.18 7.45 -7.48
CA ALA A 232 29.46 7.08 -8.08
C ALA A 232 30.18 5.95 -7.33
N ALA A 233 29.82 5.71 -6.07
CA ALA A 233 30.43 4.67 -5.23
C ALA A 233 29.41 4.10 -4.22
N PRO A 234 28.37 3.36 -4.68
CA PRO A 234 27.29 2.92 -3.81
C PRO A 234 27.75 1.98 -2.67
N GLN A 235 28.92 1.35 -2.81
CA GLN A 235 29.58 0.57 -1.76
C GLN A 235 29.99 1.38 -0.52
N GLN A 236 29.98 2.71 -0.62
CA GLN A 236 30.24 3.61 0.51
C GLN A 236 28.94 4.05 1.20
N ALA A 237 27.80 3.45 0.87
CA ALA A 237 26.53 3.76 1.52
C ALA A 237 26.63 3.57 3.04
N ALA A 238 26.11 4.53 3.78
CA ALA A 238 26.17 4.53 5.24
C ALA A 238 25.01 5.32 5.84
N VAL A 239 24.66 4.99 7.09
CA VAL A 239 23.76 5.81 7.90
C VAL A 239 24.46 7.16 8.17
N VAL A 240 23.85 8.26 7.71
CA VAL A 240 24.38 9.63 7.90
C VAL A 240 23.62 10.41 8.96
N SER A 241 22.38 10.01 9.25
CA SER A 241 21.60 10.65 10.30
C SER A 241 20.59 9.69 10.94
N SER A 242 20.05 10.13 12.06
CA SER A 242 19.09 9.40 12.88
C SER A 242 18.01 10.39 13.34
N ALA A 243 17.00 10.58 12.49
CA ALA A 243 16.01 11.63 12.69
C ALA A 243 15.02 11.28 13.81
N ARG A 244 14.95 12.15 14.83
CA ARG A 244 14.13 12.01 16.04
C ARG A 244 12.71 12.53 15.84
N ILE A 245 12.00 12.01 14.86
CA ILE A 245 10.66 12.51 14.49
C ILE A 245 9.58 12.20 15.55
N PHE A 246 9.84 11.28 16.48
CA PHE A 246 8.90 10.84 17.52
C PHE A 246 9.00 11.62 18.83
N ASP A 247 10.03 12.46 18.99
CA ASP A 247 10.31 13.11 20.26
C ASP A 247 9.10 13.89 20.78
N SER A 248 8.85 13.77 22.08
CA SER A 248 7.74 14.42 22.80
C SER A 248 6.32 13.97 22.38
N LEU A 249 6.18 12.86 21.65
CA LEU A 249 4.87 12.23 21.45
C LEU A 249 4.51 11.33 22.64
N THR A 250 3.25 11.37 23.04
CA THR A 250 2.67 10.45 24.01
C THR A 250 1.98 9.29 23.31
N ALA A 251 1.59 8.26 24.07
CA ALA A 251 0.74 7.19 23.56
C ALA A 251 -0.51 7.79 22.88
N PRO A 252 -0.88 7.31 21.68
CA PRO A 252 -2.07 7.78 20.98
C PRO A 252 -3.35 7.35 21.72
N PRO A 253 -4.48 8.04 21.50
CA PRO A 253 -5.77 7.57 21.96
C PRO A 253 -6.09 6.20 21.33
N THR A 254 -6.77 5.34 22.08
CA THR A 254 -7.24 4.03 21.62
C THR A 254 -8.69 3.82 22.04
N HIS A 255 -9.38 2.88 21.40
CA HIS A 255 -10.66 2.36 21.87
C HIS A 255 -10.57 0.86 22.14
N ALA A 256 -11.57 0.32 22.85
CA ALA A 256 -11.69 -1.12 23.04
C ALA A 256 -11.94 -1.84 21.71
N GLU A 257 -11.53 -3.11 21.65
CA GLU A 257 -11.86 -4.01 20.53
C GLU A 257 -13.37 -4.27 20.43
N MET A 258 -13.78 -4.81 19.29
CA MET A 258 -15.19 -5.17 19.08
C MET A 258 -15.63 -6.21 20.13
N PRO A 259 -16.83 -6.08 20.74
CA PRO A 259 -17.34 -7.06 21.70
C PRO A 259 -17.35 -8.49 21.16
N GLN A 260 -17.61 -8.65 19.86
CA GLN A 260 -17.57 -9.92 19.14
C GLN A 260 -16.16 -10.53 19.15
N ASP A 261 -15.12 -9.71 18.93
CA ASP A 261 -13.73 -10.16 18.97
C ASP A 261 -13.32 -10.57 20.38
N VAL A 262 -13.70 -9.78 21.40
CA VAL A 262 -13.43 -10.12 22.80
C VAL A 262 -14.10 -11.44 23.19
N ALA A 263 -15.35 -11.64 22.78
CA ALA A 263 -16.10 -12.87 23.05
C ALA A 263 -15.50 -14.09 22.34
N GLU A 264 -15.12 -13.95 21.07
CA GLU A 264 -14.48 -15.03 20.32
C GLU A 264 -13.10 -15.37 20.88
N ALA A 265 -12.29 -14.37 21.22
CA ALA A 265 -11.00 -14.55 21.87
C ALA A 265 -11.13 -15.32 23.20
N ALA A 266 -12.13 -14.99 24.02
CA ALA A 266 -12.43 -15.72 25.24
C ALA A 266 -12.83 -17.18 24.96
N ARG A 267 -13.71 -17.42 23.97
CA ARG A 267 -14.13 -18.77 23.56
C ARG A 267 -12.96 -19.61 23.09
N VAL A 268 -12.07 -19.04 22.27
CA VAL A 268 -10.86 -19.70 21.77
C VAL A 268 -9.89 -20.00 22.91
N ALA A 269 -9.69 -19.04 23.83
CA ALA A 269 -8.85 -19.24 25.00
C ALA A 269 -9.38 -20.34 25.94
N ASP A 270 -10.68 -20.41 26.15
CA ASP A 270 -11.31 -21.47 26.96
C ASP A 270 -11.12 -22.85 26.32
N SER A 271 -11.33 -22.95 25.00
CA SER A 271 -11.02 -24.17 24.25
C SER A 271 -9.53 -24.55 24.34
N ALA A 272 -8.62 -23.59 24.25
CA ALA A 272 -7.20 -23.85 24.41
C ALA A 272 -6.89 -24.39 25.81
N ARG A 273 -7.45 -23.78 26.87
CA ARG A 273 -7.27 -24.24 28.26
C ARG A 273 -7.75 -25.67 28.46
N THR A 274 -8.89 -26.06 27.91
CA THR A 274 -9.42 -27.44 28.04
C THR A 274 -8.53 -28.48 27.36
N HIS A 275 -7.79 -28.09 26.32
CA HIS A 275 -6.81 -28.93 25.62
C HIS A 275 -5.38 -28.76 26.15
N GLY A 276 -5.19 -28.12 27.31
CA GLY A 276 -3.88 -27.95 27.94
C GLY A 276 -3.01 -26.83 27.35
N GLY A 277 -3.57 -25.95 26.53
CA GLY A 277 -2.91 -24.74 26.04
C GLY A 277 -2.59 -23.74 27.15
N PHE A 278 -1.74 -22.77 26.82
CA PHE A 278 -1.40 -21.64 27.67
C PHE A 278 -2.10 -20.39 27.13
N THR A 279 -2.71 -19.61 28.02
CA THR A 279 -3.39 -18.37 27.64
C THR A 279 -3.03 -17.25 28.61
N ALA A 280 -3.13 -16.02 28.15
CA ALA A 280 -2.97 -14.83 28.99
C ALA A 280 -3.78 -13.66 28.41
N LYS A 281 -4.20 -12.75 29.29
CA LYS A 281 -4.83 -11.49 28.90
C LYS A 281 -3.77 -10.47 28.53
N ALA A 282 -3.97 -9.80 27.40
CA ALA A 282 -3.20 -8.65 26.99
C ALA A 282 -4.08 -7.71 26.15
N PHE A 283 -3.92 -6.39 26.32
CA PHE A 283 -4.65 -5.37 25.57
C PHE A 283 -6.18 -5.54 25.60
N GLY A 284 -6.73 -6.00 26.73
CA GLY A 284 -8.18 -6.18 26.90
C GLY A 284 -8.77 -7.45 26.29
N MET A 285 -7.96 -8.31 25.65
CA MET A 285 -8.38 -9.59 25.08
C MET A 285 -7.64 -10.79 25.69
N GLU A 286 -8.22 -11.98 25.59
CA GLU A 286 -7.58 -13.25 25.91
C GLU A 286 -6.79 -13.76 24.69
N HIS A 287 -5.55 -14.22 24.90
CA HIS A 287 -4.70 -14.72 23.82
C HIS A 287 -4.26 -16.14 24.11
N VAL A 288 -4.28 -17.00 23.08
CA VAL A 288 -3.61 -18.29 23.11
C VAL A 288 -2.13 -18.08 22.82
N LEU A 289 -1.27 -18.53 23.73
CA LEU A 289 0.17 -18.34 23.61
C LEU A 289 0.76 -19.39 22.68
N TRP A 290 1.51 -18.93 21.70
CA TRP A 290 2.11 -19.78 20.67
C TRP A 290 3.32 -20.60 21.21
N PRO A 291 3.63 -21.76 20.62
CA PRO A 291 4.65 -22.67 21.14
C PRO A 291 6.04 -22.07 21.30
N GLY A 292 6.49 -21.15 20.44
CA GLY A 292 7.83 -20.56 20.60
C GLY A 292 7.92 -19.48 21.67
N LEU A 293 6.82 -19.01 22.24
CA LEU A 293 6.83 -18.30 23.52
C LEU A 293 6.83 -19.30 24.69
N VAL A 294 6.01 -20.34 24.60
CA VAL A 294 5.76 -21.27 25.69
C VAL A 294 6.95 -22.23 25.91
N ASN A 295 7.50 -22.81 24.86
CA ASN A 295 8.54 -23.84 24.93
C ASN A 295 9.82 -23.32 25.61
N PRO A 296 10.36 -22.12 25.28
CA PRO A 296 11.53 -21.60 26.00
C PRO A 296 11.25 -21.35 27.49
N LEU A 297 10.03 -20.95 27.85
CA LEU A 297 9.64 -20.77 29.25
C LEU A 297 9.57 -22.11 29.98
N LEU A 298 9.00 -23.13 29.35
CA LEU A 298 8.97 -24.50 29.87
C LEU A 298 10.39 -25.06 30.03
N ASP A 299 11.26 -24.88 29.04
CA ASP A 299 12.66 -25.29 29.09
C ASP A 299 13.41 -24.58 30.23
N SER A 300 13.16 -23.27 30.41
CA SER A 300 13.73 -22.51 31.52
C SER A 300 13.29 -23.05 32.88
N VAL A 301 12.00 -23.36 33.05
CA VAL A 301 11.47 -23.95 34.29
C VAL A 301 12.07 -25.33 34.52
N ALA A 302 12.14 -26.19 33.50
CA ALA A 302 12.74 -27.52 33.59
C ALA A 302 14.21 -27.45 34.03
N ARG A 303 15.01 -26.60 33.37
CA ARG A 303 16.44 -26.41 33.68
C ARG A 303 16.67 -25.85 35.07
N SER A 304 15.83 -24.90 35.52
CA SER A 304 15.91 -24.36 36.88
C SER A 304 15.69 -25.44 37.96
N ASN A 305 14.96 -26.50 37.60
CA ASN A 305 14.72 -27.67 38.44
C ASN A 305 15.67 -28.84 38.13
N GLY A 306 16.81 -28.59 37.46
CA GLY A 306 17.83 -29.59 37.15
C GLY A 306 17.44 -30.63 36.10
N ARG A 307 16.42 -30.35 35.27
CA ARG A 307 15.86 -31.29 34.29
C ARG A 307 16.09 -30.82 32.86
N THR A 308 16.16 -31.79 31.95
CA THR A 308 16.36 -31.56 30.50
C THR A 308 15.04 -31.41 29.73
N ALA A 309 13.90 -31.75 30.36
CA ALA A 309 12.56 -31.63 29.78
C ALA A 309 11.53 -31.23 30.84
N ALA A 310 10.51 -30.49 30.42
CA ALA A 310 9.43 -30.04 31.29
C ALA A 310 8.44 -31.17 31.64
N THR A 311 7.94 -31.19 32.87
CA THR A 311 6.92 -32.13 33.34
C THR A 311 5.53 -31.48 33.38
N ALA A 312 4.50 -32.29 33.65
CA ALA A 312 3.16 -31.81 33.93
C ALA A 312 3.12 -30.80 35.10
N ALA A 313 3.96 -30.99 36.13
CA ALA A 313 4.07 -30.06 37.24
C ALA A 313 4.68 -28.71 36.82
N ASP A 314 5.70 -28.72 35.95
CA ASP A 314 6.27 -27.47 35.39
C ASP A 314 5.24 -26.73 34.56
N SER A 315 4.45 -27.47 33.78
CA SER A 315 3.40 -26.90 32.95
C SER A 315 2.30 -26.27 33.81
N ALA A 316 1.91 -26.92 34.91
CA ALA A 316 0.98 -26.35 35.88
C ALA A 316 1.54 -25.07 36.53
N ALA A 317 2.80 -25.10 36.98
CA ALA A 317 3.48 -23.95 37.57
C ALA A 317 3.60 -22.78 36.58
N LEU A 318 3.91 -23.06 35.32
CA LEU A 318 3.96 -22.02 34.28
C LEU A 318 2.58 -21.41 34.05
N ARG A 319 1.50 -22.21 33.97
CA ARG A 319 0.13 -21.66 33.81
C ARG A 319 -0.27 -20.73 34.95
N THR A 320 0.13 -21.01 36.20
CA THR A 320 -0.14 -20.12 37.34
C THR A 320 0.59 -18.78 37.22
N ASN A 321 1.77 -18.75 36.62
CA ASN A 321 2.63 -17.56 36.56
C ASN A 321 2.61 -16.83 35.21
N ILE A 322 1.99 -17.43 34.18
CA ILE A 322 2.10 -16.95 32.80
C ILE A 322 1.57 -15.52 32.63
N GLN A 323 0.48 -15.17 33.32
CA GLN A 323 -0.05 -13.81 33.28
C GLN A 323 0.97 -12.80 33.81
N THR A 324 1.65 -13.11 34.91
CA THR A 324 2.68 -12.22 35.47
C THR A 324 3.88 -12.07 34.52
N ILE A 325 4.26 -13.15 33.82
CA ILE A 325 5.32 -13.12 32.81
C ILE A 325 4.91 -12.19 31.65
N VAL A 326 3.66 -12.33 31.17
CA VAL A 326 3.10 -11.52 30.09
C VAL A 326 2.96 -10.05 30.51
N ASP A 327 2.45 -9.76 31.70
CA ASP A 327 2.34 -8.40 32.24
C ASP A 327 3.71 -7.71 32.34
N ARG A 328 4.75 -8.47 32.72
CA ARG A 328 6.13 -7.98 32.77
C ARG A 328 6.69 -7.74 31.36
N MET A 329 6.35 -8.61 30.41
CA MET A 329 6.76 -8.48 29.00
C MET A 329 6.21 -7.20 28.37
N PHE A 330 4.96 -6.87 28.65
CA PHE A 330 4.29 -5.67 28.13
C PHE A 330 4.39 -4.45 29.06
N GLY A 331 4.98 -4.60 30.24
CA GLY A 331 5.14 -3.52 31.21
C GLY A 331 3.82 -2.98 31.77
N VAL A 332 2.76 -3.80 31.80
CA VAL A 332 1.39 -3.42 32.20
C VAL A 332 1.31 -2.93 33.65
N ASN A 333 2.21 -3.43 34.51
CA ASN A 333 2.24 -3.13 35.95
C ASN A 333 3.51 -2.38 36.40
N GLN A 334 4.25 -1.74 35.49
CA GLN A 334 5.42 -0.95 35.90
C GLN A 334 5.01 0.46 36.35
N PRO A 335 5.44 0.93 37.54
CA PRO A 335 5.27 2.32 37.93
C PRO A 335 5.94 3.22 36.89
N ARG A 336 5.15 4.06 36.20
CA ARG A 336 5.68 5.06 35.27
C ARG A 336 5.44 6.45 35.82
N THR A 337 6.49 7.26 35.83
CA THR A 337 6.41 8.70 36.08
C THR A 337 6.11 9.40 34.74
N GLY A 338 4.90 9.93 34.57
CA GLY A 338 4.48 10.62 33.35
C GLY A 338 3.66 9.77 32.37
N PRO A 339 3.14 10.38 31.29
CA PRO A 339 2.35 9.68 30.28
C PRO A 339 3.20 8.63 29.55
N ALA A 340 2.57 7.55 29.09
CA ALA A 340 3.27 6.54 28.30
C ALA A 340 3.84 7.18 27.01
N PRO A 341 5.06 6.80 26.59
CA PRO A 341 5.66 7.34 25.37
C PRO A 341 4.87 6.89 24.14
N GLY A 342 4.95 7.68 23.06
CA GLY A 342 4.32 7.38 21.77
C GLY A 342 4.92 6.16 21.05
N PRO A 343 4.54 5.91 19.78
CA PRO A 343 5.16 4.87 18.98
C PRO A 343 6.63 5.20 18.71
N ASN A 344 7.41 4.16 18.40
CA ASN A 344 8.86 4.25 18.28
C ASN A 344 9.39 3.98 16.86
N GLN A 345 8.50 3.88 15.88
CA GLN A 345 8.82 3.59 14.49
C GLN A 345 7.69 4.04 13.57
N CYS A 346 8.06 4.35 12.32
CA CYS A 346 7.10 4.38 11.24
C CYS A 346 7.00 2.98 10.63
N HIS A 347 5.83 2.66 10.09
CA HIS A 347 5.69 1.57 9.14
C HIS A 347 6.18 2.09 7.79
N ASP A 348 5.34 2.77 7.00
CA ASP A 348 5.78 3.39 5.75
C ASP A 348 5.94 4.91 5.83
N ILE A 349 6.81 5.42 4.96
CA ILE A 349 6.98 6.85 4.72
C ILE A 349 6.84 7.08 3.23
N THR A 350 5.96 7.98 2.83
CA THR A 350 5.84 8.41 1.43
C THR A 350 6.41 9.81 1.31
N VAL A 351 7.48 9.95 0.53
CA VAL A 351 8.09 11.24 0.24
C VAL A 351 7.46 11.85 -1.01
N TYR A 352 7.32 13.17 -1.01
CA TYR A 352 6.94 13.96 -2.18
C TYR A 352 7.98 15.08 -2.39
N PRO A 353 9.16 14.77 -2.96
CA PRO A 353 10.28 15.70 -3.03
C PRO A 353 9.96 17.01 -3.77
N ALA A 354 9.08 16.97 -4.77
CA ALA A 354 8.70 18.14 -5.56
C ALA A 354 8.03 19.26 -4.74
N ILE A 355 7.50 18.94 -3.55
CA ILE A 355 6.93 19.92 -2.60
C ILE A 355 7.67 19.94 -1.26
N GLY A 356 8.76 19.17 -1.10
CA GLY A 356 9.57 19.11 0.11
C GLY A 356 8.87 18.52 1.33
N LEU A 357 7.85 17.66 1.14
CA LEU A 357 7.08 17.06 2.22
C LEU A 357 7.12 15.52 2.18
N ALA A 358 6.90 14.89 3.32
CA ALA A 358 6.62 13.46 3.41
C ALA A 358 5.49 13.16 4.39
N GLY A 359 4.73 12.09 4.12
CA GLY A 359 3.74 11.52 5.02
C GLY A 359 4.34 10.29 5.70
N GLY A 360 4.46 10.30 7.01
CA GLY A 360 4.93 9.14 7.79
C GLY A 360 3.76 8.44 8.47
N ALA A 361 3.47 7.21 8.08
CA ALA A 361 2.49 6.36 8.74
C ALA A 361 3.22 5.58 9.85
N CYS A 362 2.97 5.93 11.11
CA CYS A 362 3.76 5.43 12.23
C CYS A 362 2.84 4.86 13.30
N GLY A 363 3.24 3.82 14.05
CA GLY A 363 2.35 2.89 14.78
C GLY A 363 1.37 3.46 15.83
N GLY A 364 0.56 4.45 15.47
CA GLY A 364 -0.25 5.31 16.33
C GLY A 364 -0.44 6.76 15.84
N TYR A 365 0.36 7.24 14.89
CA TYR A 365 0.30 8.60 14.36
C TYR A 365 0.50 8.66 12.85
N GLY A 366 -0.31 9.50 12.19
CA GLY A 366 0.01 10.05 10.88
C GLY A 366 0.88 11.30 11.06
N MET A 367 2.06 11.33 10.44
CA MET A 367 3.02 12.43 10.55
C MET A 367 3.15 13.17 9.24
N LEU A 368 3.29 14.50 9.34
CA LEU A 368 3.76 15.33 8.24
C LEU A 368 5.21 15.73 8.53
N LEU A 369 6.10 15.47 7.58
CA LEU A 369 7.53 15.71 7.69
C LEU A 369 7.96 16.75 6.63
N ASP A 370 8.88 17.63 7.02
CA ASP A 370 9.68 18.43 6.10
C ASP A 370 10.89 17.60 5.67
N ILE A 371 11.10 17.49 4.36
CA ILE A 371 12.21 16.76 3.74
C ILE A 371 13.02 17.65 2.79
N SER A 372 12.96 18.98 2.97
CA SER A 372 13.74 19.93 2.17
C SER A 372 15.26 19.72 2.31
N ASP A 373 15.69 19.12 3.42
CA ASP A 373 17.00 18.49 3.60
C ASP A 373 16.76 16.98 3.75
N ALA A 374 17.07 16.22 2.69
CA ALA A 374 16.81 14.79 2.68
C ALA A 374 17.63 14.05 3.75
N ALA A 375 18.80 14.57 4.15
CA ALA A 375 19.61 13.95 5.19
C ALA A 375 19.02 14.18 6.60
N HIS A 376 18.17 15.19 6.81
CA HIS A 376 17.67 15.58 8.13
C HIS A 376 16.15 15.84 8.14
N PRO A 377 15.31 14.82 7.89
CA PRO A 377 13.87 15.00 7.88
C PRO A 377 13.36 15.44 9.26
N ARG A 378 12.37 16.33 9.27
CA ARG A 378 11.85 16.93 10.52
C ARG A 378 10.34 16.85 10.61
N ARG A 379 9.81 16.39 11.74
CA ARG A 379 8.37 16.41 12.00
C ARG A 379 7.86 17.85 12.07
N ILE A 380 6.83 18.15 11.29
CA ILE A 380 6.13 19.46 11.30
C ILE A 380 4.65 19.32 11.65
N GLY A 381 4.09 18.11 11.59
CA GLY A 381 2.73 17.82 12.04
C GLY A 381 2.59 16.37 12.50
N ALA A 382 1.65 16.12 13.39
CA ALA A 382 1.23 14.78 13.77
C ALA A 382 -0.26 14.78 14.11
N VAL A 383 -0.95 13.72 13.72
CA VAL A 383 -2.34 13.44 14.06
C VAL A 383 -2.42 12.01 14.60
N ALA A 384 -3.35 11.78 15.52
CA ALA A 384 -3.69 10.45 15.99
C ALA A 384 -5.21 10.32 15.99
N ASP A 385 -5.68 9.10 15.82
CA ASP A 385 -7.09 8.75 15.70
C ASP A 385 -7.31 7.45 16.46
N SER A 386 -8.30 7.43 17.36
CA SER A 386 -8.62 6.21 18.10
C SER A 386 -9.10 5.09 17.21
N ASN A 387 -9.67 5.40 16.03
CA ASN A 387 -10.16 4.40 15.07
C ASN A 387 -9.04 3.67 14.32
N PHE A 388 -7.80 4.16 14.45
CA PHE A 388 -6.62 3.56 13.84
C PHE A 388 -5.94 2.63 14.84
N SER A 389 -5.61 1.44 14.37
CA SER A 389 -4.85 0.46 15.14
C SER A 389 -3.35 0.58 14.86
N TYR A 390 -2.98 0.72 13.59
CA TYR A 390 -1.59 0.77 13.16
C TYR A 390 -1.51 1.51 11.82
N TRP A 391 -1.14 2.79 11.85
CA TRP A 391 -1.00 3.61 10.65
C TRP A 391 0.06 2.98 9.74
N HIS A 392 -0.37 2.60 8.53
CA HIS A 392 0.36 1.67 7.69
C HIS A 392 1.12 2.37 6.57
N SER A 393 0.40 3.09 5.70
CA SER A 393 0.98 3.84 4.58
C SER A 393 0.32 5.20 4.38
N ALA A 394 0.96 6.04 3.55
CA ALA A 394 0.54 7.41 3.28
C ALA A 394 0.58 7.71 1.78
N THR A 395 -0.34 8.51 1.26
CA THR A 395 -0.36 8.90 -0.16
C THR A 395 -0.83 10.33 -0.30
N PHE A 396 -0.04 11.19 -0.96
CA PHE A 396 -0.49 12.53 -1.30
C PHE A 396 -1.36 12.50 -2.55
N ASN A 397 -2.31 13.42 -2.66
CA ASN A 397 -2.84 13.71 -3.99
C ASN A 397 -1.80 14.44 -4.85
N ASN A 398 -1.98 14.46 -6.17
CA ASN A 398 -0.93 14.97 -7.07
C ASN A 398 -0.59 16.45 -6.82
N ASP A 399 -1.56 17.25 -6.37
CA ASP A 399 -1.35 18.67 -6.08
C ASP A 399 -0.69 18.92 -4.70
N GLY A 400 -0.50 17.88 -3.87
CA GLY A 400 0.06 18.00 -2.52
C GLY A 400 -0.88 18.64 -1.49
N THR A 401 -2.15 18.81 -1.85
CA THR A 401 -3.20 19.47 -1.06
C THR A 401 -4.04 18.52 -0.21
N LYS A 402 -3.86 17.21 -0.39
CA LYS A 402 -4.50 16.16 0.39
C LYS A 402 -3.48 15.07 0.73
N LEU A 403 -3.70 14.41 1.85
CA LEU A 403 -2.92 13.29 2.31
C LEU A 403 -3.86 12.22 2.87
N LEU A 404 -3.73 11.00 2.36
CA LEU A 404 -4.42 9.82 2.83
C LEU A 404 -3.47 9.00 3.68
N PHE A 405 -3.97 8.47 4.79
CA PHE A 405 -3.27 7.44 5.57
C PHE A 405 -4.12 6.19 5.67
N SER A 406 -3.51 5.02 5.49
CA SER A 406 -4.17 3.72 5.65
C SER A 406 -3.94 3.14 7.05
N ASP A 407 -4.85 2.27 7.48
CA ASP A 407 -4.79 1.57 8.77
C ASP A 407 -4.63 0.07 8.60
N GLU A 408 -3.64 -0.52 9.26
CA GLU A 408 -3.44 -1.96 9.32
C GLU A 408 -4.19 -2.60 10.50
N TRP A 409 -5.51 -2.37 10.60
CA TRP A 409 -6.30 -2.94 11.69
C TRP A 409 -6.23 -4.46 11.69
N GLY A 410 -5.89 -5.01 12.87
CA GLY A 410 -5.69 -6.44 13.03
C GLY A 410 -4.29 -6.94 12.67
N GLY A 411 -3.35 -6.04 12.38
CA GLY A 411 -1.93 -6.36 12.13
C GLY A 411 -1.73 -7.34 10.99
N GLY A 412 -2.52 -7.18 9.93
CA GLY A 412 -2.41 -7.97 8.70
C GLY A 412 -2.95 -9.40 8.76
N GLY A 413 -3.21 -9.94 9.95
CA GLY A 413 -3.64 -11.34 10.12
C GLY A 413 -5.12 -11.56 10.43
N GLN A 414 -5.81 -10.53 10.94
CA GLN A 414 -7.17 -10.68 11.48
C GLN A 414 -8.26 -10.37 10.43
N PRO A 415 -9.46 -10.96 10.57
CA PRO A 415 -10.58 -10.72 9.67
C PRO A 415 -11.34 -9.45 10.05
N LYS A 416 -10.92 -8.29 9.52
CA LYS A 416 -11.41 -6.96 9.95
C LYS A 416 -12.34 -6.26 8.94
N CYS A 417 -12.99 -7.05 8.07
CA CYS A 417 -13.97 -6.58 7.08
C CYS A 417 -15.29 -7.36 7.16
N ARG A 418 -15.69 -7.83 8.34
CA ARG A 418 -16.94 -8.59 8.52
C ARG A 418 -18.14 -7.63 8.51
N ASP A 419 -19.33 -8.19 8.30
CA ASP A 419 -20.58 -7.43 8.20
C ASP A 419 -20.93 -6.57 9.43
N TYR A 420 -20.41 -6.93 10.60
CA TYR A 420 -20.56 -6.17 11.84
C TYR A 420 -19.38 -5.24 12.17
N ASP A 421 -18.28 -5.30 11.41
CA ASP A 421 -17.14 -4.40 11.62
C ASP A 421 -17.52 -2.98 11.19
N LYS A 422 -17.10 -1.98 11.98
CA LYS A 422 -17.45 -0.59 11.73
C LYS A 422 -16.74 -0.06 10.48
N PRO A 423 -17.43 0.70 9.60
CA PRO A 423 -16.81 1.24 8.39
C PRO A 423 -15.62 2.17 8.63
N GLN A 424 -15.56 2.83 9.78
CA GLN A 424 -14.48 3.74 10.15
C GLN A 424 -13.28 3.06 10.83
N TRP A 425 -13.35 1.78 11.17
CA TRP A 425 -12.25 1.03 11.81
C TRP A 425 -11.46 0.28 10.74
N GLY A 426 -10.13 0.37 10.72
CA GLY A 426 -9.35 -0.20 9.61
C GLY A 426 -9.64 0.46 8.26
N ALA A 427 -10.01 1.74 8.30
CA ALA A 427 -10.31 2.55 7.12
C ALA A 427 -9.13 3.47 6.82
N ASP A 428 -9.02 3.92 5.58
CA ASP A 428 -8.18 5.04 5.24
C ASP A 428 -8.77 6.34 5.82
N ALA A 429 -7.93 7.22 6.34
CA ALA A 429 -8.31 8.56 6.78
C ALA A 429 -7.77 9.59 5.79
N ILE A 430 -8.66 10.49 5.35
CA ILE A 430 -8.36 11.51 4.35
C ILE A 430 -8.25 12.88 5.03
N PHE A 431 -7.14 13.56 4.76
CA PHE A 431 -6.85 14.90 5.26
C PHE A 431 -6.68 15.87 4.10
N THR A 432 -7.12 17.11 4.28
CA THR A 432 -6.61 18.24 3.48
C THR A 432 -5.33 18.76 4.11
N VAL A 433 -4.43 19.30 3.27
CA VAL A 433 -3.15 19.88 3.67
C VAL A 433 -3.10 21.32 3.17
N SER A 434 -3.05 22.26 4.12
CA SER A 434 -2.91 23.70 3.86
C SER A 434 -1.97 24.31 4.89
N ASP A 435 -1.07 25.22 4.48
CA ASP A 435 -0.11 25.86 5.38
C ASP A 435 0.68 24.85 6.24
N ARG A 436 1.05 23.72 5.63
CA ARG A 436 1.75 22.60 6.27
C ARG A 436 1.00 22.01 7.49
N ARG A 437 -0.32 22.10 7.50
CA ARG A 437 -1.19 21.52 8.52
C ARG A 437 -2.19 20.54 7.88
N MET A 438 -2.37 19.40 8.55
CA MET A 438 -3.36 18.39 8.17
C MET A 438 -4.71 18.68 8.85
N THR A 439 -5.81 18.59 8.09
CA THR A 439 -7.19 18.72 8.60
C THR A 439 -8.01 17.52 8.13
N PHE A 440 -8.47 16.71 9.09
CA PHE A 440 -9.29 15.52 8.82
C PHE A 440 -10.57 15.87 8.05
N GLN A 441 -10.97 15.02 7.10
CA GLN A 441 -12.18 15.20 6.29
C GLN A 441 -13.13 14.01 6.44
N SER A 442 -12.69 12.81 6.07
CA SER A 442 -13.53 11.61 6.06
C SER A 442 -12.68 10.34 6.12
N TYR A 443 -13.38 9.20 6.10
CA TYR A 443 -12.76 7.89 5.93
C TYR A 443 -13.12 7.27 4.57
N TYR A 444 -12.30 6.33 4.10
CA TYR A 444 -12.61 5.42 3.01
C TYR A 444 -12.31 3.98 3.43
N LYS A 445 -13.23 3.06 3.17
CA LYS A 445 -13.04 1.62 3.36
C LYS A 445 -13.79 0.88 2.28
N MET A 446 -13.21 -0.17 1.72
CA MET A 446 -13.98 -1.05 0.83
C MET A 446 -15.03 -1.81 1.67
N LEU A 447 -16.29 -1.74 1.25
CA LEU A 447 -17.44 -2.12 2.08
C LEU A 447 -17.92 -3.55 1.86
N ALA A 448 -17.22 -4.35 1.05
CA ALA A 448 -17.59 -5.74 0.83
C ALA A 448 -17.38 -6.57 2.10
N PRO A 449 -18.46 -7.15 2.68
CA PRO A 449 -18.32 -8.02 3.83
C PRO A 449 -17.56 -9.29 3.47
N GLN A 450 -16.54 -9.59 4.27
CA GLN A 450 -15.71 -10.80 4.18
C GLN A 450 -16.01 -11.76 5.34
N THR A 451 -15.58 -13.01 5.20
CA THR A 451 -15.77 -14.05 6.21
C THR A 451 -14.75 -13.93 7.35
N ALA A 452 -14.96 -14.68 8.43
CA ALA A 452 -14.02 -14.76 9.54
C ALA A 452 -12.70 -15.51 9.20
N ASN A 453 -12.58 -16.08 8.00
CA ASN A 453 -11.37 -16.80 7.56
C ASN A 453 -10.47 -15.95 6.64
N GLU A 454 -10.85 -14.70 6.39
CA GLU A 454 -10.16 -13.80 5.47
C GLU A 454 -9.47 -12.69 6.23
N ASN A 455 -8.14 -12.68 6.25
CA ASN A 455 -7.41 -11.50 6.73
C ASN A 455 -7.73 -10.32 5.80
N CYS A 456 -8.22 -9.22 6.36
CA CYS A 456 -8.71 -8.13 5.54
C CYS A 456 -8.36 -6.78 6.15
N VAL A 457 -7.52 -6.05 5.43
CA VAL A 457 -6.96 -4.78 5.87
C VAL A 457 -6.48 -3.98 4.66
N ALA A 458 -6.45 -2.65 4.77
CA ALA A 458 -5.86 -1.79 3.75
C ALA A 458 -4.35 -2.00 3.70
N HIS A 459 -3.77 -1.92 2.50
CA HIS A 459 -2.34 -1.99 2.27
C HIS A 459 -1.95 -1.08 1.09
N ASN A 460 -0.74 -1.23 0.58
CA ASN A 460 -0.15 -0.23 -0.31
C ASN A 460 -0.91 -0.02 -1.64
N GLY A 461 -0.95 1.24 -2.06
CA GLY A 461 -1.61 1.67 -3.28
C GLY A 461 -0.97 2.91 -3.90
N SER A 462 -1.26 3.18 -5.17
CA SER A 462 -0.73 4.34 -5.89
C SER A 462 -1.84 5.18 -6.52
N LEU A 463 -1.53 6.44 -6.82
CA LEU A 463 -2.38 7.24 -7.69
C LEU A 463 -2.49 6.61 -9.08
N ILE A 464 -3.67 6.71 -9.67
CA ILE A 464 -3.88 6.55 -11.10
C ILE A 464 -3.85 7.95 -11.71
N PRO A 465 -2.99 8.24 -12.70
CA PRO A 465 -2.76 9.59 -13.23
C PRO A 465 -3.92 10.10 -14.10
N VAL A 466 -5.17 10.05 -13.64
CA VAL A 466 -6.31 10.64 -14.33
C VAL A 466 -6.26 12.16 -14.12
N PRO A 467 -6.15 12.96 -15.19
CA PRO A 467 -5.95 14.40 -15.06
C PRO A 467 -7.11 15.09 -14.34
N GLY A 468 -6.78 15.89 -13.32
CA GLY A 468 -7.76 16.67 -12.57
C GLY A 468 -8.65 15.88 -11.62
N ARG A 469 -8.33 14.60 -11.36
CA ARG A 469 -9.00 13.77 -10.35
C ARG A 469 -7.97 13.13 -9.45
N ASP A 470 -8.34 12.93 -8.20
CA ASP A 470 -7.57 12.15 -7.24
C ASP A 470 -8.16 10.74 -7.23
N ILE A 471 -7.59 9.84 -8.03
CA ILE A 471 -8.00 8.42 -8.09
C ILE A 471 -6.83 7.58 -7.62
N MET A 472 -7.11 6.61 -6.76
CA MET A 472 -6.11 5.69 -6.22
C MET A 472 -6.55 4.26 -6.50
N VAL A 473 -5.59 3.41 -6.84
CA VAL A 473 -5.71 1.96 -6.72
C VAL A 473 -5.01 1.53 -5.43
N GLN A 474 -5.66 0.67 -4.67
CA GLN A 474 -5.15 0.23 -3.38
C GLN A 474 -5.38 -1.27 -3.19
N ALA A 475 -4.35 -1.93 -2.67
CA ALA A 475 -4.47 -3.29 -2.21
C ALA A 475 -5.20 -3.33 -0.87
N TRP A 476 -6.09 -4.30 -0.76
CA TRP A 476 -6.54 -4.84 0.50
C TRP A 476 -6.05 -6.29 0.50
N TYR A 477 -5.82 -6.91 1.66
CA TYR A 477 -5.39 -8.32 1.71
C TYR A 477 -6.41 -9.27 1.05
N GLN A 478 -7.09 -10.15 1.76
CA GLN A 478 -8.06 -11.04 1.10
C GLN A 478 -9.33 -10.32 0.61
N GLY A 479 -9.41 -8.99 0.73
CA GLY A 479 -10.43 -8.18 0.07
C GLY A 479 -10.06 -7.65 -1.31
N GLY A 480 -8.89 -8.03 -1.84
CA GLY A 480 -8.53 -7.80 -3.24
C GLY A 480 -8.02 -6.39 -3.53
N ILE A 481 -8.52 -5.78 -4.59
CA ILE A 481 -8.09 -4.45 -5.04
C ILE A 481 -9.31 -3.55 -5.13
N SER A 482 -9.17 -2.35 -4.59
CA SER A 482 -10.16 -1.30 -4.69
C SER A 482 -9.57 -0.11 -5.45
N VAL A 483 -10.32 0.43 -6.41
CA VAL A 483 -10.01 1.69 -7.08
C VAL A 483 -11.08 2.68 -6.68
N PHE A 484 -10.68 3.81 -6.13
CA PHE A 484 -11.60 4.81 -5.61
C PHE A 484 -11.21 6.23 -6.01
N ASP A 485 -12.23 7.07 -6.17
CA ASP A 485 -12.09 8.50 -6.38
C ASP A 485 -12.26 9.21 -5.03
N TRP A 486 -11.27 10.03 -4.68
CA TRP A 486 -11.21 10.85 -3.48
C TRP A 486 -10.92 12.33 -3.82
N THR A 487 -11.27 12.74 -5.04
CA THR A 487 -11.21 14.14 -5.50
C THR A 487 -12.00 15.05 -4.56
N ASP A 488 -13.19 14.60 -4.16
CA ASP A 488 -13.93 15.16 -3.03
C ASP A 488 -13.49 14.43 -1.76
N ALA A 489 -12.67 15.10 -0.96
CA ALA A 489 -12.09 14.55 0.27
C ALA A 489 -13.15 14.23 1.34
N ALA A 490 -14.38 14.75 1.23
CA ALA A 490 -15.45 14.46 2.17
C ALA A 490 -16.31 13.24 1.75
N HIS A 491 -16.25 12.85 0.47
CA HIS A 491 -17.11 11.81 -0.11
C HIS A 491 -16.35 10.87 -1.05
N PRO A 492 -15.32 10.14 -0.56
CA PRO A 492 -14.60 9.17 -1.37
C PRO A 492 -15.54 8.04 -1.82
N LYS A 493 -15.32 7.53 -3.04
CA LYS A 493 -16.21 6.55 -3.67
C LYS A 493 -15.43 5.48 -4.42
N GLU A 494 -15.73 4.20 -4.15
CA GLU A 494 -15.24 3.07 -4.95
C GLU A 494 -15.81 3.15 -6.38
N ILE A 495 -14.93 3.04 -7.38
CA ILE A 495 -15.28 3.13 -8.80
C ILE A 495 -14.92 1.87 -9.60
N ALA A 496 -14.04 1.01 -9.05
CA ALA A 496 -13.74 -0.30 -9.59
C ALA A 496 -13.21 -1.23 -8.49
N PHE A 497 -13.37 -2.54 -8.66
CA PHE A 497 -12.74 -3.51 -7.78
C PHE A 497 -12.44 -4.82 -8.50
N PHE A 498 -11.54 -5.60 -7.90
CA PHE A 498 -11.37 -7.02 -8.19
C PHE A 498 -11.13 -7.76 -6.89
N ASP A 499 -11.75 -8.92 -6.71
CA ASP A 499 -11.56 -9.75 -5.53
C ASP A 499 -11.59 -11.26 -5.85
N ARG A 500 -11.02 -12.05 -4.95
CA ARG A 500 -11.08 -13.52 -4.94
C ARG A 500 -11.69 -14.00 -3.63
N GLY A 501 -12.36 -15.14 -3.67
CA GLY A 501 -12.76 -15.81 -2.43
C GLY A 501 -11.55 -16.22 -1.55
N PRO A 502 -11.82 -16.65 -0.31
CA PRO A 502 -10.79 -16.94 0.67
C PRO A 502 -9.76 -17.94 0.14
N VAL A 503 -8.52 -17.85 0.60
CA VAL A 503 -7.51 -18.88 0.33
C VAL A 503 -8.00 -20.25 0.86
N ASP A 504 -8.63 -20.26 2.04
CA ASP A 504 -9.23 -21.44 2.66
C ASP A 504 -10.55 -21.07 3.34
N GLY A 505 -11.63 -21.81 3.04
CA GLY A 505 -12.96 -21.53 3.59
C GLY A 505 -13.20 -22.11 4.98
N THR A 506 -12.26 -22.88 5.53
CA THR A 506 -12.41 -23.64 6.78
C THR A 506 -11.53 -23.13 7.92
N LYS A 507 -10.47 -22.38 7.60
CA LYS A 507 -9.53 -21.84 8.58
C LYS A 507 -8.91 -20.53 8.09
N PRO A 508 -8.48 -19.63 9.00
CA PRO A 508 -7.75 -18.44 8.63
C PRO A 508 -6.39 -18.78 7.99
N VAL A 509 -6.13 -18.23 6.81
CA VAL A 509 -4.84 -18.31 6.11
C VAL A 509 -4.55 -16.94 5.53
N GLY A 510 -3.32 -16.44 5.68
CA GLY A 510 -2.92 -15.16 5.08
C GLY A 510 -2.85 -15.25 3.55
N GLY A 511 -3.36 -14.22 2.87
CA GLY A 511 -3.32 -14.12 1.41
C GLY A 511 -3.82 -12.77 0.93
N GLY A 512 -4.07 -12.67 -0.38
CA GLY A 512 -4.60 -11.46 -1.00
C GLY A 512 -3.53 -10.51 -1.51
N SER A 513 -3.91 -9.27 -1.84
CA SER A 513 -2.97 -8.33 -2.46
C SER A 513 -2.12 -7.63 -1.39
N TRP A 514 -0.80 -7.78 -1.45
CA TRP A 514 0.14 -6.98 -0.64
C TRP A 514 0.18 -5.54 -1.14
N SER A 515 0.33 -5.32 -2.44
CA SER A 515 0.31 -3.98 -3.02
C SER A 515 -0.30 -4.00 -4.40
N ALA A 516 -0.90 -2.88 -4.81
CA ALA A 516 -1.51 -2.72 -6.12
C ALA A 516 -1.19 -1.33 -6.68
N TYR A 517 -0.47 -1.27 -7.79
CA TYR A 517 0.07 -0.01 -8.34
C TYR A 517 -0.23 0.16 -9.82
N TRP A 518 -0.52 1.41 -10.21
CA TRP A 518 -0.58 1.81 -11.60
C TRP A 518 0.82 1.98 -12.19
N TYR A 519 1.08 1.34 -13.32
CA TYR A 519 2.32 1.54 -14.07
C TYR A 519 2.05 1.47 -15.58
N ASN A 520 2.29 2.59 -16.28
CA ASN A 520 2.29 2.71 -17.73
C ASN A 520 1.06 2.09 -18.46
N GLY A 521 -0.13 2.25 -17.87
CA GLY A 521 -1.40 1.84 -18.47
C GLY A 521 -2.07 0.60 -17.89
N TYR A 522 -1.40 -0.08 -16.95
CA TYR A 522 -1.90 -1.27 -16.28
C TYR A 522 -1.79 -1.13 -14.77
N ILE A 523 -2.54 -1.96 -14.04
CA ILE A 523 -2.40 -2.13 -12.60
C ILE A 523 -1.71 -3.45 -12.35
N TYR A 524 -0.65 -3.45 -11.54
CA TYR A 524 0.08 -4.64 -11.13
C TYR A 524 -0.15 -4.87 -9.65
N SER A 525 -0.47 -6.10 -9.26
CA SER A 525 -0.64 -6.47 -7.86
C SER A 525 0.30 -7.61 -7.47
N SER A 526 0.97 -7.42 -6.34
CA SER A 526 1.72 -8.49 -5.68
C SER A 526 0.77 -9.26 -4.79
N GLU A 527 0.32 -10.43 -5.23
CA GLU A 527 -0.54 -11.31 -4.45
C GLU A 527 0.32 -12.19 -3.55
N ILE A 528 0.09 -12.09 -2.23
CA ILE A 528 0.87 -12.68 -1.14
C ILE A 528 1.21 -14.15 -1.38
N ALA A 529 0.26 -14.95 -1.85
CA ALA A 529 0.37 -16.39 -2.01
C ALA A 529 0.34 -16.86 -3.48
N ARG A 530 -0.17 -16.04 -4.41
CA ARG A 530 -0.53 -16.42 -5.77
C ARG A 530 0.38 -15.81 -6.85
N GLY A 531 1.23 -14.84 -6.53
CA GLY A 531 2.24 -14.29 -7.46
C GLY A 531 1.89 -12.90 -7.98
N LEU A 532 2.10 -12.67 -9.28
CA LEU A 532 1.90 -11.37 -9.91
C LEU A 532 0.60 -11.34 -10.71
N ASP A 533 -0.33 -10.48 -10.31
CA ASP A 533 -1.53 -10.18 -11.09
C ASP A 533 -1.37 -8.91 -11.91
N VAL A 534 -1.99 -8.89 -13.09
CA VAL A 534 -2.04 -7.72 -13.97
C VAL A 534 -3.48 -7.44 -14.36
N PHE A 535 -3.87 -6.18 -14.24
CA PHE A 535 -5.22 -5.69 -14.54
C PHE A 535 -5.21 -4.53 -15.52
N GLU A 536 -6.32 -4.40 -16.24
CA GLU A 536 -6.63 -3.24 -17.07
C GLU A 536 -7.93 -2.59 -16.59
N LEU A 537 -7.94 -1.26 -16.47
CA LEU A 537 -9.14 -0.50 -16.17
C LEU A 537 -10.09 -0.50 -17.37
N GLN A 538 -11.39 -0.65 -17.10
CA GLN A 538 -12.42 -0.60 -18.12
C GLN A 538 -13.15 0.75 -18.10
N PRO A 539 -13.48 1.33 -19.27
CA PRO A 539 -14.35 2.50 -19.33
C PRO A 539 -15.72 2.23 -18.70
N SER A 540 -16.22 3.18 -17.93
CA SER A 540 -17.55 3.12 -17.31
C SER A 540 -18.20 4.50 -17.21
N GLY A 541 -19.39 4.57 -16.63
CA GLY A 541 -20.04 5.85 -16.33
C GLY A 541 -19.26 6.72 -15.31
N LEU A 542 -18.35 6.13 -14.53
CA LEU A 542 -17.53 6.83 -13.53
C LEU A 542 -16.14 7.22 -14.04
N LEU A 543 -15.68 6.59 -15.11
CA LEU A 543 -14.35 6.82 -15.68
C LEU A 543 -14.40 6.60 -17.20
N SER A 544 -14.30 7.68 -17.97
CA SER A 544 -14.43 7.61 -19.43
C SER A 544 -13.20 6.98 -20.08
N ARG A 545 -13.36 6.56 -21.34
CA ARG A 545 -12.22 6.09 -22.15
C ARG A 545 -11.16 7.17 -22.32
N ASN A 546 -11.55 8.44 -22.53
CA ASN A 546 -10.55 9.51 -22.67
C ASN A 546 -9.80 9.76 -21.36
N GLU A 547 -10.43 9.58 -20.19
CA GLU A 547 -9.76 9.68 -18.90
C GLU A 547 -8.71 8.57 -18.72
N ILE A 548 -9.04 7.33 -19.09
CA ILE A 548 -8.09 6.20 -19.05
C ILE A 548 -6.94 6.42 -20.04
N GLU A 549 -7.24 6.83 -21.27
CA GLU A 549 -6.21 7.11 -22.27
C GLU A 549 -5.35 8.33 -21.90
N ALA A 550 -5.91 9.34 -21.24
CA ALA A 550 -5.13 10.45 -20.71
C ALA A 550 -4.20 10.02 -19.56
N ALA A 551 -4.63 9.08 -18.72
CA ALA A 551 -3.75 8.48 -17.70
C ALA A 551 -2.57 7.72 -18.33
N LYS A 552 -2.78 7.06 -19.47
CA LYS A 552 -1.72 6.38 -20.24
C LYS A 552 -0.71 7.32 -20.89
N LEU A 553 -0.97 8.64 -20.96
CA LEU A 553 0.00 9.63 -21.44
C LEU A 553 1.15 9.85 -20.46
N VAL A 554 0.96 9.48 -19.18
CA VAL A 554 2.00 9.54 -18.16
C VAL A 554 2.82 8.26 -18.24
N HIS A 555 4.09 8.41 -18.56
CA HIS A 555 5.04 7.32 -18.66
C HIS A 555 6.13 7.47 -17.61
N PHE A 556 6.40 6.38 -16.89
CA PHE A 556 7.47 6.29 -15.91
C PHE A 556 8.56 5.35 -16.43
N ASP A 557 9.82 5.81 -16.42
CA ASP A 557 10.99 4.95 -16.69
C ASP A 557 11.34 4.08 -15.47
N TYR A 558 10.95 4.52 -14.28
CA TYR A 558 10.99 3.77 -13.04
C TYR A 558 9.93 4.35 -12.10
N PHE A 559 9.41 3.55 -11.18
CA PHE A 559 8.39 3.99 -10.23
C PHE A 559 8.53 3.23 -8.90
N ASN A 560 8.64 3.99 -7.81
CA ASN A 560 8.46 3.50 -6.45
C ASN A 560 7.31 4.30 -5.85
N THR A 561 6.29 3.63 -5.33
CA THR A 561 5.08 4.31 -4.86
C THR A 561 5.36 5.29 -3.73
N GLN A 562 6.27 4.92 -2.82
CA GLN A 562 6.66 5.75 -1.67
C GLN A 562 7.60 6.91 -2.04
N ASP A 563 8.21 6.92 -3.24
CA ASP A 563 8.90 8.08 -3.83
C ASP A 563 7.96 8.76 -4.81
N GLN A 564 6.93 9.45 -4.29
CA GLN A 564 5.81 9.91 -5.09
C GLN A 564 6.27 10.99 -6.10
N PRO A 565 6.19 10.71 -7.42
CA PRO A 565 6.56 11.69 -8.43
C PRO A 565 5.45 12.73 -8.59
N LYS A 566 5.84 13.94 -8.99
CA LYS A 566 4.87 14.93 -9.50
C LYS A 566 4.41 14.50 -10.88
N ILE A 567 3.11 14.27 -11.03
CA ILE A 567 2.50 13.84 -12.28
C ILE A 567 2.16 15.08 -13.11
N THR A 568 2.58 15.06 -14.37
CA THR A 568 2.26 16.08 -15.38
C THR A 568 1.82 15.41 -16.67
N TRP A 569 0.89 16.05 -17.39
CA TRP A 569 0.36 15.51 -18.65
C TRP A 569 0.77 16.39 -19.82
N PRO A 570 1.20 15.81 -20.96
CA PRO A 570 1.40 16.59 -22.18
C PRO A 570 0.06 17.09 -22.73
N ALA A 571 0.04 18.30 -23.30
CA ALA A 571 -1.15 18.80 -23.97
C ALA A 571 -1.47 17.98 -25.22
N THR A 572 -2.61 17.29 -25.20
CA THR A 572 -3.10 16.44 -26.29
C THR A 572 -4.61 16.61 -26.48
N PHE A 573 -5.14 16.25 -27.66
CA PHE A 573 -6.59 16.21 -27.87
C PHE A 573 -7.29 15.21 -26.95
N VAL A 574 -6.62 14.11 -26.56
CA VAL A 574 -7.14 13.13 -25.59
C VAL A 574 -7.29 13.77 -24.21
N LEU A 575 -6.28 14.51 -23.74
CA LEU A 575 -6.34 15.26 -22.48
C LEU A 575 -7.48 16.29 -22.50
N ALA A 576 -7.63 17.04 -23.59
CA ALA A 576 -8.74 17.99 -23.74
C ALA A 576 -10.11 17.27 -23.67
N ARG A 577 -10.28 16.14 -24.36
CA ARG A 577 -11.51 15.34 -24.30
C ARG A 577 -11.78 14.78 -22.92
N ALA A 578 -10.75 14.36 -22.17
CA ALA A 578 -10.91 13.88 -20.80
C ALA A 578 -11.52 14.96 -19.89
N TYR A 579 -11.07 16.22 -20.00
CA TYR A 579 -11.68 17.33 -19.27
C TYR A 579 -13.11 17.61 -19.73
N VAL A 580 -13.41 17.49 -21.02
CA VAL A 580 -14.79 17.65 -21.54
C VAL A 580 -15.72 16.56 -20.98
N ASP A 581 -15.28 15.31 -20.93
CA ASP A 581 -16.06 14.21 -20.36
C ASP A 581 -16.33 14.43 -18.85
N GLN A 582 -15.33 14.94 -18.12
CA GLN A 582 -15.49 15.31 -16.72
C GLN A 582 -16.43 16.51 -16.51
N LEU A 583 -16.39 17.51 -17.40
CA LEU A 583 -17.28 18.68 -17.35
C LEU A 583 -18.73 18.29 -17.66
N GLU A 584 -18.95 17.36 -18.59
CA GLU A 584 -20.27 16.77 -18.83
C GLU A 584 -20.78 16.06 -17.57
N ARG A 585 -19.95 15.18 -16.97
CA ARG A 585 -20.34 14.41 -15.78
C ARG A 585 -20.61 15.26 -14.53
N SER A 586 -19.90 16.38 -14.38
CA SER A 586 -20.07 17.32 -13.26
C SER A 586 -21.12 18.41 -13.53
N ASN A 587 -21.76 18.42 -14.72
CA ASN A 587 -22.58 19.52 -15.20
C ASN A 587 -21.85 20.88 -15.20
N GLY A 588 -20.52 20.87 -15.36
CA GLY A 588 -19.68 22.07 -15.47
C GLY A 588 -19.90 22.83 -16.77
N LEU A 589 -20.42 22.19 -17.82
CA LEU A 589 -20.89 22.81 -19.06
C LEU A 589 -22.25 22.22 -19.43
N SER A 590 -23.09 23.00 -20.14
CA SER A 590 -24.37 22.48 -20.64
C SER A 590 -24.14 21.36 -21.67
N VAL A 591 -25.13 20.49 -21.84
CA VAL A 591 -25.07 19.37 -22.81
C VAL A 591 -24.83 19.89 -24.23
N GLU A 592 -25.48 20.98 -24.62
CA GLU A 592 -25.31 21.64 -25.92
C GLU A 592 -23.88 22.17 -26.07
N ARG A 593 -23.35 22.77 -24.99
CA ARG A 593 -22.00 23.32 -25.00
C ARG A 593 -20.94 22.23 -25.10
N VAL A 594 -21.09 21.14 -24.34
CA VAL A 594 -20.24 19.95 -24.44
C VAL A 594 -20.22 19.41 -25.88
N LYS A 595 -21.39 19.30 -26.53
CA LYS A 595 -21.49 18.85 -27.92
C LYS A 595 -20.72 19.76 -28.87
N LEU A 596 -20.86 21.09 -28.73
CA LEU A 596 -20.12 22.06 -29.55
C LEU A 596 -18.60 21.95 -29.34
N VAL A 597 -18.15 21.86 -28.09
CA VAL A 597 -16.72 21.71 -27.77
C VAL A 597 -16.15 20.44 -28.38
N ARG A 598 -16.85 19.31 -28.29
CA ARG A 598 -16.42 18.05 -28.93
C ARG A 598 -16.31 18.18 -30.45
N GLN A 599 -17.25 18.87 -31.09
CA GLN A 599 -17.22 19.12 -32.53
C GLN A 599 -16.02 19.99 -32.93
N GLU A 600 -15.76 21.07 -32.20
CA GLU A 600 -14.63 21.96 -32.48
C GLU A 600 -13.28 21.29 -32.20
N LEU A 601 -13.15 20.47 -31.15
CA LEU A 601 -11.97 19.62 -30.92
C LEU A 601 -11.72 18.67 -32.10
N ALA A 602 -12.77 18.00 -32.60
CA ALA A 602 -12.67 17.10 -33.74
C ALA A 602 -12.29 17.84 -35.04
N ARG A 603 -12.76 19.07 -35.23
CA ARG A 603 -12.40 19.93 -36.37
C ARG A 603 -10.93 20.37 -36.27
N ALA A 604 -10.51 20.84 -35.10
CA ALA A 604 -9.14 21.30 -34.86
C ALA A 604 -8.11 20.17 -35.01
N GLU A 605 -8.42 18.95 -34.53
CA GLU A 605 -7.54 17.78 -34.67
C GLU A 605 -7.29 17.42 -36.15
N LYS A 606 -8.31 17.54 -37.00
CA LYS A 606 -8.20 17.32 -38.46
C LYS A 606 -7.51 18.46 -39.20
N SER A 607 -7.51 19.67 -38.63
CA SER A 607 -6.87 20.86 -39.21
C SER A 607 -5.36 20.85 -38.93
N GLN A 608 -4.56 21.69 -39.61
CA GLN A 608 -3.11 21.81 -39.36
C GLN A 608 -2.68 23.29 -39.43
N GLY A 609 -1.43 23.58 -39.00
CA GLY A 609 -0.83 24.91 -39.07
C GLY A 609 -1.70 26.02 -38.47
N GLN A 610 -1.80 27.15 -39.18
CA GLN A 610 -2.56 28.32 -38.72
C GLN A 610 -4.04 28.02 -38.49
N ALA A 611 -4.68 27.23 -39.35
CA ALA A 611 -6.10 26.89 -39.20
C ALA A 611 -6.38 26.12 -37.90
N ARG A 612 -5.51 25.19 -37.52
CA ARG A 612 -5.60 24.50 -36.21
C ARG A 612 -5.40 25.48 -35.07
N ARG A 613 -4.38 26.34 -35.15
CA ARG A 613 -4.09 27.35 -34.13
C ARG A 613 -5.28 28.27 -33.88
N ASP A 614 -5.87 28.80 -34.94
CA ASP A 614 -6.99 29.74 -34.86
C ASP A 614 -8.21 29.05 -34.23
N ALA A 615 -8.55 27.84 -34.67
CA ALA A 615 -9.66 27.07 -34.12
C ALA A 615 -9.49 26.79 -32.61
N LEU A 616 -8.29 26.36 -32.19
CA LEU A 616 -8.00 26.10 -30.78
C LEU A 616 -8.00 27.37 -29.94
N SER A 617 -7.44 28.47 -30.46
CA SER A 617 -7.37 29.76 -29.75
C SER A 617 -8.77 30.38 -29.56
N GLN A 618 -9.61 30.28 -30.59
CA GLN A 618 -11.01 30.70 -30.52
C GLN A 618 -11.80 29.86 -29.51
N LEU A 619 -11.63 28.53 -29.54
CA LEU A 619 -12.28 27.63 -28.60
C LEU A 619 -11.82 27.91 -27.15
N ALA A 620 -10.52 28.08 -26.94
CA ALA A 620 -9.93 28.42 -25.63
C ALA A 620 -10.50 29.75 -25.09
N SER A 621 -10.56 30.79 -25.92
CA SER A 621 -11.11 32.09 -25.55
C SER A 621 -12.59 32.01 -25.17
N SER A 622 -13.38 31.27 -25.97
CA SER A 622 -14.80 31.06 -25.72
C SER A 622 -15.05 30.28 -24.43
N LEU A 623 -14.28 29.22 -24.16
CA LEU A 623 -14.34 28.49 -22.88
C LEU A 623 -13.87 29.33 -21.69
N GLY A 624 -12.92 30.25 -21.90
CA GLY A 624 -12.50 31.21 -20.88
C GLY A 624 -13.66 32.11 -20.41
N GLN A 625 -14.59 32.45 -21.29
CA GLN A 625 -15.81 33.18 -20.94
C GLN A 625 -16.80 32.28 -20.18
N ASP A 626 -16.96 31.03 -20.61
CA ASP A 626 -17.84 30.05 -19.94
C ASP A 626 -17.41 29.77 -18.49
N ALA A 627 -16.10 29.87 -18.21
CA ALA A 627 -15.53 29.60 -16.88
C ALA A 627 -16.16 30.44 -15.76
N ALA A 628 -16.64 31.66 -16.04
CA ALA A 628 -17.29 32.50 -15.03
C ALA A 628 -18.69 31.98 -14.63
N SER A 629 -19.39 31.32 -15.56
CA SER A 629 -20.74 30.77 -15.36
C SER A 629 -20.77 29.26 -15.05
N SER A 630 -19.62 28.59 -15.16
CA SER A 630 -19.48 27.17 -14.90
C SER A 630 -19.55 26.85 -13.40
N SER A 631 -20.21 25.73 -13.04
CA SER A 631 -20.14 25.16 -11.69
C SER A 631 -18.77 24.53 -11.39
N ASP A 632 -17.94 24.27 -12.41
CA ASP A 632 -16.58 23.72 -12.29
C ASP A 632 -15.57 24.61 -13.03
N GLN A 633 -15.43 25.85 -12.54
CA GLN A 633 -14.55 26.87 -13.13
C GLN A 633 -13.10 26.39 -13.24
N ALA A 634 -12.62 25.66 -12.23
CA ALA A 634 -11.25 25.16 -12.18
C ALA A 634 -10.97 24.21 -13.35
N LYS A 635 -11.91 23.31 -13.66
CA LYS A 635 -11.75 22.36 -14.75
C LYS A 635 -11.92 22.98 -16.13
N VAL A 636 -12.81 23.97 -16.28
CA VAL A 636 -12.88 24.76 -17.53
C VAL A 636 -11.55 25.47 -17.78
N ARG A 637 -10.93 26.06 -16.75
CA ARG A 637 -9.60 26.69 -16.88
C ARG A 637 -8.51 25.67 -17.25
N LYS A 638 -8.52 24.47 -16.67
CA LYS A 638 -7.60 23.37 -17.04
C LYS A 638 -7.77 23.00 -18.53
N LEU A 639 -9.01 22.85 -19.00
CA LEU A 639 -9.29 22.61 -20.42
C LEU A 639 -8.77 23.75 -21.30
N THR A 640 -9.09 25.01 -20.98
CA THR A 640 -8.58 26.18 -21.72
C THR A 640 -7.06 26.18 -21.80
N GLY A 641 -6.36 25.89 -20.70
CA GLY A 641 -4.90 25.80 -20.69
C GLY A 641 -4.34 24.77 -21.68
N VAL A 642 -4.93 23.58 -21.73
CA VAL A 642 -4.54 22.53 -22.69
C VAL A 642 -4.75 22.99 -24.13
N LEU A 643 -5.85 23.68 -24.42
CA LEU A 643 -6.13 24.19 -25.76
C LEU A 643 -5.16 25.29 -26.18
N THR A 644 -4.80 26.19 -25.26
CA THR A 644 -3.79 27.22 -25.52
C THR A 644 -2.43 26.60 -25.80
N GLU A 645 -2.01 25.58 -25.05
CA GLU A 645 -0.75 24.87 -25.29
C GLU A 645 -0.77 24.13 -26.64
N LEU A 646 -1.86 23.44 -26.98
CA LEU A 646 -2.03 22.80 -28.29
C LEU A 646 -1.98 23.81 -29.45
N ALA A 647 -2.54 25.00 -29.28
CA ALA A 647 -2.48 26.07 -30.27
C ALA A 647 -1.03 26.55 -30.47
N ASN A 648 -0.28 26.69 -29.39
CA ASN A 648 1.12 27.11 -29.42
C ASN A 648 2.02 26.05 -30.06
N THR A 649 1.81 24.76 -29.79
CA THR A 649 2.60 23.69 -30.44
C THR A 649 2.30 23.55 -31.93
N ALA A 650 1.07 23.85 -32.36
CA ALA A 650 0.73 23.93 -33.79
C ALA A 650 1.47 25.08 -34.51
N ALA A 651 2.05 26.03 -33.76
CA ALA A 651 2.84 27.13 -34.30
C ALA A 651 4.26 26.72 -34.71
N THR A 652 4.86 25.83 -33.93
CA THR A 652 6.30 25.52 -33.99
C THR A 652 6.60 24.36 -34.93
N GLY A 653 5.61 23.54 -35.29
CA GLY A 653 5.75 22.41 -36.23
C GLY A 653 5.82 22.77 -37.72
N ALA A 654 6.23 24.01 -38.05
CA ALA A 654 6.39 24.50 -39.43
C ALA A 654 7.82 24.96 -39.74
N GLN A 655 8.82 24.42 -39.04
CA GLN A 655 10.24 24.53 -39.42
C GLN A 655 10.84 23.15 -39.66
#